data_AF-A0A7W4VER8-F1
#
_entry.id   AF-A0A7W4VER8-F1
#
_cell.length_a   1.000
_cell.length_b   1.000
_cell.length_c   1.000
_cell.angle_alpha   90.00
_cell.angle_beta   90.00
_cell.angle_gamma   90.00
#
_symmetry.space_group_name_H-M   'P 1'
#
loop_
_entity.id
_entity.type
_entity.pdbx_description
1 polymer ?
#
loop_
_entity_poly.entity_id
_entity_poly.type
_entity_poly.pdbx_seq_one_letter_code
_entity_poly.pdbx_strand_id
1 'polypeptide(L)'
;MAATALAAGVVPDGGTATTATTGANGRITVGIANPVGGVSTNTYREFNVPRGGVDLDNHSVRARTILNQVTSTNPSLLEGPLSVLGTRANVVISNPNDLSVNGLVVRNIGNLALTTGQVTFNDFATANGQLQRNLVLSTSQGLIDIGAEGLSGTLLNLELIARQIRVGGKVENLYGDPNARVRAVAGASRAEIDTSVSPTDNLTPWITYFAPAVNPGRGIALDITGAGSLSSGRIELMVTDQGAGVRHAGAAYATAGDFLVSGTGNLQLASGRIETKQDVLIGSGGLAGAGSISAGRHLQIDSDRVHLTGSTLAAGTGTAGDLVIGASGQAHSQPVQLTDTTLSASGGIGLFDAGEGIALTGAQAKAGGNLLINAPTLTTAAGANRTSLTAAGTVTISAGQATLAAADVDGVSGTAVNAANLTLQDSRLQSSGAAVAIDATGRYAQTDSDVLAAGDVRLHAGTVAIDSAARQSTLIARGGGVLVHADGNVTNSGGLILGQTRILGEPLSAGAVTVRADGSVLNTSMPDYLGILFGAADDVVVRAGGDVVNRYARMLSNGYLDVQASGDVINAITKTDGVNGGTPSIANASGTRWLVLKKRSSSFDVDYGESDRSGQTAYLLSDRGTTLAGRNVLNSGGEIYANNGPIKIRAIETFRTEGITTGSAHYSRSCLIVCRTSALSTSAVTGGLLSAGRDIDITAGKMAANVGGRVLALGNLIVDAPIATASGLTGYSAIARDRGFKAFFGDTWARLYAMDVGGSWMAAGHTRISGDTVTDGGSFDGDVAIAGASTVSRPRQRDSVTIGNHLGLTSWLWR
;
A
#
# COMPACT_ATOMS: atom_id res chain seq x y z
N MET A 1 63.79 33.65 -33.21
CA MET A 1 62.57 34.43 -32.92
C MET A 1 61.48 33.89 -33.83
N ALA A 2 60.63 33.00 -33.34
CA ALA A 2 59.44 32.55 -34.06
C ALA A 2 58.29 33.47 -33.60
N ALA A 3 57.75 34.24 -34.54
CA ALA A 3 56.62 35.11 -34.29
C ALA A 3 55.43 34.24 -33.87
N THR A 4 54.94 34.47 -32.65
CA THR A 4 53.64 33.99 -32.18
C THR A 4 52.56 34.56 -33.09
N ALA A 5 51.93 33.70 -33.88
CA ALA A 5 50.73 34.06 -34.63
C ALA A 5 49.60 34.34 -33.62
N LEU A 6 49.35 35.63 -33.35
CA LEU A 6 48.12 36.10 -32.73
C LEU A 6 46.96 35.71 -33.64
N ALA A 7 46.09 34.80 -33.20
CA ALA A 7 44.85 34.50 -33.91
C ALA A 7 44.05 35.81 -34.05
N ALA A 8 43.77 36.21 -35.30
CA ALA A 8 42.98 37.40 -35.57
C ALA A 8 41.54 37.16 -35.07
N GLY A 9 41.11 37.89 -34.04
CA GLY A 9 39.85 37.61 -33.36
C GLY A 9 38.62 37.85 -34.24
N VAL A 10 38.53 39.01 -34.90
CA VAL A 10 37.38 39.39 -35.74
C VAL A 10 37.87 39.85 -37.11
N VAL A 11 37.40 39.20 -38.16
CA VAL A 11 37.78 39.47 -39.54
C VAL A 11 36.52 39.61 -40.39
N PRO A 12 36.08 40.84 -40.72
CA PRO A 12 35.01 41.07 -41.68
C PRO A 12 35.31 40.41 -43.03
N ASP A 13 34.30 39.85 -43.69
CA ASP A 13 34.46 39.21 -45.01
C ASP A 13 34.32 40.17 -46.20
N GLY A 14 33.97 41.43 -45.93
CA GLY A 14 33.72 42.46 -46.95
C GLY A 14 32.34 42.40 -47.59
N GLY A 15 31.47 41.47 -47.19
CA GLY A 15 30.09 41.36 -47.66
C GLY A 15 29.16 42.46 -47.13
N THR A 16 29.58 43.15 -46.07
CA THR A 16 28.87 44.27 -45.42
C THR A 16 29.84 45.39 -45.12
N ALA A 17 29.35 46.62 -44.88
CA ALA A 17 30.16 47.77 -44.49
C ALA A 17 30.63 47.70 -43.02
N THR A 18 31.06 46.52 -42.59
CA THR A 18 31.53 46.21 -41.23
C THR A 18 33.03 46.42 -41.15
N THR A 19 33.50 47.10 -40.11
CA THR A 19 34.94 47.27 -39.85
C THR A 19 35.34 46.60 -38.55
N ALA A 20 36.61 46.23 -38.41
CA ALA A 20 37.17 45.73 -37.16
C ALA A 20 38.52 46.39 -36.92
N THR A 21 38.70 46.96 -35.74
CA THR A 21 39.90 47.67 -35.32
C THR A 21 40.38 47.13 -33.99
N THR A 22 41.60 46.59 -33.97
CA THR A 22 42.20 46.03 -32.74
C THR A 22 43.02 47.11 -32.04
N GLY A 23 42.65 47.42 -30.79
CA GLY A 23 43.39 48.34 -29.93
C GLY A 23 44.67 47.72 -29.36
N ALA A 24 45.54 48.56 -28.79
CA ALA A 24 46.82 48.12 -28.21
C ALA A 24 46.67 47.12 -27.04
N ASN A 25 45.52 47.11 -26.36
CA ASN A 25 45.18 46.16 -25.31
C ASN A 25 44.59 44.83 -25.82
N GLY A 26 44.54 44.63 -27.15
CA GLY A 26 43.93 43.45 -27.77
C GLY A 26 42.40 43.46 -27.80
N ARG A 27 41.74 44.52 -27.32
CA ARG A 27 40.29 44.69 -27.44
C ARG A 27 39.94 45.13 -28.87
N ILE A 28 38.91 44.55 -29.44
CA ILE A 28 38.49 44.82 -30.82
C ILE A 28 37.24 45.70 -30.80
N THR A 29 37.26 46.82 -31.54
CA THR A 29 36.06 47.62 -31.81
C THR A 29 35.57 47.32 -33.22
N VAL A 30 34.31 46.89 -33.32
CA VAL A 30 33.61 46.60 -34.56
C VAL A 30 32.72 47.80 -34.89
N GLY A 31 33.03 48.49 -35.98
CA GLY A 31 32.10 49.45 -36.58
C GLY A 31 31.02 48.68 -37.33
N ILE A 32 29.81 48.66 -36.79
CA ILE A 32 28.71 47.87 -37.35
C ILE A 32 28.10 48.53 -38.59
N ALA A 33 27.56 47.73 -39.51
CA ALA A 33 26.93 48.24 -40.73
C ALA A 33 25.61 49.00 -40.45
N ASN A 34 25.22 49.90 -41.36
CA ASN A 34 23.93 50.61 -41.28
C ASN A 34 22.74 49.64 -41.25
N PRO A 35 21.68 49.93 -40.47
CA PRO A 35 20.62 48.97 -40.28
C PRO A 35 19.61 49.03 -41.44
N VAL A 36 19.12 47.87 -41.85
CA VAL A 36 17.99 47.73 -42.78
C VAL A 36 16.83 47.13 -42.00
N GLY A 37 15.67 47.80 -42.01
CA GLY A 37 14.49 47.36 -41.26
C GLY A 37 14.71 47.19 -39.76
N GLY A 38 15.65 47.96 -39.17
CA GLY A 38 16.02 47.90 -37.75
C GLY A 38 17.20 46.97 -37.41
N VAL A 39 17.71 46.22 -38.39
CA VAL A 39 18.77 45.22 -38.21
C VAL A 39 20.09 45.67 -38.84
N SER A 40 21.15 45.77 -38.04
CA SER A 40 22.52 45.86 -38.54
C SER A 40 23.05 44.46 -38.83
N THR A 41 23.27 44.14 -40.11
CA THR A 41 23.82 42.85 -40.56
C THR A 41 25.32 42.97 -40.75
N ASN A 42 26.09 42.16 -40.03
CA ASN A 42 27.56 42.18 -40.04
C ASN A 42 28.07 40.76 -40.36
N THR A 43 28.89 40.66 -41.39
CA THR A 43 29.37 39.37 -41.95
C THR A 43 30.87 39.22 -41.78
N TYR A 44 31.30 38.02 -41.40
CA TYR A 44 32.68 37.76 -40.98
C TYR A 44 33.21 36.47 -41.58
N ARG A 45 34.49 36.49 -41.96
CA ARG A 45 35.25 35.26 -42.18
C ARG A 45 35.56 34.59 -40.83
N GLU A 46 35.87 35.37 -39.81
CA GLU A 46 36.13 34.88 -38.45
C GLU A 46 35.49 35.86 -37.45
N PHE A 47 34.73 35.34 -36.48
CA PHE A 47 34.19 36.13 -35.38
C PHE A 47 34.44 35.40 -34.07
N ASN A 48 35.48 35.83 -33.37
CA ASN A 48 35.88 35.36 -32.05
C ASN A 48 35.88 36.56 -31.09
N VAL A 49 35.51 36.31 -29.84
CA VAL A 49 35.63 37.29 -28.75
C VAL A 49 36.84 36.88 -27.91
N PRO A 50 38.06 37.40 -28.19
CA PRO A 50 39.23 37.06 -27.40
C PRO A 50 39.08 37.55 -25.96
N ARG A 51 39.96 37.10 -25.06
CA ARG A 51 39.99 37.54 -23.65
C ARG A 51 40.06 39.07 -23.47
N GLY A 52 40.63 39.80 -24.43
CA GLY A 52 40.65 41.27 -24.46
C GLY A 52 39.28 41.92 -24.72
N GLY A 53 38.35 41.18 -25.31
CA GLY A 53 36.96 41.57 -25.56
C GLY A 53 36.67 42.17 -26.94
N VAL A 54 35.38 42.29 -27.23
CA VAL A 54 34.82 42.90 -28.45
C VAL A 54 33.78 43.95 -28.08
N ASP A 55 33.86 45.10 -28.73
CA ASP A 55 32.91 46.19 -28.66
C ASP A 55 32.20 46.36 -29.99
N LEU A 56 30.87 46.22 -29.99
CA LEU A 56 30.02 46.55 -31.13
C LEU A 56 29.64 48.03 -31.03
N ASP A 57 30.16 48.88 -31.90
CA ASP A 57 29.93 50.32 -31.86
C ASP A 57 28.55 50.69 -32.42
N ASN A 58 27.61 51.01 -31.53
CA ASN A 58 26.24 51.38 -31.86
C ASN A 58 25.91 52.85 -31.51
N HIS A 59 26.92 53.74 -31.44
CA HIS A 59 26.69 55.15 -31.12
C HIS A 59 25.97 55.90 -32.25
N SER A 60 26.48 55.78 -33.48
CA SER A 60 25.98 56.51 -34.65
C SER A 60 24.86 55.77 -35.37
N VAL A 61 24.97 54.44 -35.43
CA VAL A 61 24.11 53.57 -36.23
C VAL A 61 22.75 53.31 -35.56
N ARG A 62 22.73 53.21 -34.22
CA ARG A 62 21.52 53.02 -33.38
C ARG A 62 20.63 51.85 -33.84
N ALA A 63 21.26 50.76 -34.28
CA ALA A 63 20.57 49.53 -34.63
C ALA A 63 19.85 48.95 -33.41
N ARG A 64 18.62 48.44 -33.63
CA ARG A 64 17.85 47.77 -32.57
C ARG A 64 18.34 46.34 -32.37
N THR A 65 18.65 45.66 -33.47
CA THR A 65 19.22 44.32 -33.48
C THR A 65 20.52 44.31 -34.28
N ILE A 66 21.56 43.71 -33.72
CA ILE A 66 22.87 43.55 -34.36
C ILE A 66 23.08 42.07 -34.62
N LEU A 67 23.09 41.69 -35.90
CA LEU A 67 23.41 40.34 -36.35
C LEU A 67 24.90 40.25 -36.69
N ASN A 68 25.58 39.29 -36.09
CA ASN A 68 26.96 38.91 -36.40
C ASN A 68 26.95 37.49 -36.99
N GLN A 69 27.25 37.36 -38.27
CA GLN A 69 27.16 36.11 -39.01
C GLN A 69 28.51 35.69 -39.56
N VAL A 70 28.97 34.49 -39.22
CA VAL A 70 30.17 33.88 -39.81
C VAL A 70 29.79 33.18 -41.11
N THR A 71 30.50 33.50 -42.19
CA THR A 71 30.27 32.98 -43.54
C THR A 71 31.30 31.94 -43.98
N SER A 72 32.39 31.79 -43.22
CA SER A 72 33.40 30.74 -43.46
C SER A 72 32.98 29.40 -42.85
N THR A 73 33.90 28.42 -42.89
CA THR A 73 33.78 27.12 -42.21
C THR A 73 34.42 27.08 -40.82
N ASN A 74 34.93 28.21 -40.32
CA ASN A 74 35.63 28.25 -39.03
C ASN A 74 34.64 28.35 -37.86
N PRO A 75 34.87 27.65 -36.74
CA PRO A 75 34.08 27.83 -35.52
C PRO A 75 34.40 29.17 -34.84
N SER A 76 33.54 29.58 -33.91
CA SER A 76 33.69 30.81 -33.12
C SER A 76 34.10 30.51 -31.67
N LEU A 77 35.13 31.20 -31.18
CA LEU A 77 35.60 31.16 -29.79
C LEU A 77 35.18 32.44 -29.05
N LEU A 78 34.39 32.32 -27.99
CA LEU A 78 33.86 33.43 -27.19
C LEU A 78 34.41 33.37 -25.76
N GLU A 79 35.54 34.04 -25.52
CA GLU A 79 36.39 33.87 -24.32
C GLU A 79 36.58 35.16 -23.50
N GLY A 80 35.90 36.25 -23.86
CA GLY A 80 36.06 37.54 -23.19
C GLY A 80 34.80 38.40 -23.23
N PRO A 81 34.88 39.66 -22.80
CA PRO A 81 33.71 40.52 -22.71
C PRO A 81 33.21 40.94 -24.09
N LEU A 82 31.89 40.86 -24.30
CA LEU A 82 31.19 41.39 -25.47
C LEU A 82 30.28 42.54 -25.03
N SER A 83 30.50 43.74 -25.57
CA SER A 83 29.72 44.92 -25.21
C SER A 83 29.12 45.61 -26.42
N VAL A 84 27.93 46.18 -26.27
CA VAL A 84 27.40 47.18 -27.21
C VAL A 84 27.73 48.56 -26.68
N LEU A 85 28.48 49.35 -27.46
CA LEU A 85 28.76 50.74 -27.11
C LEU A 85 27.62 51.64 -27.63
N GLY A 86 27.29 52.68 -26.88
CA GLY A 86 26.18 53.57 -27.22
C GLY A 86 24.80 52.97 -26.90
N THR A 87 23.89 53.01 -27.86
CA THR A 87 22.49 52.59 -27.62
C THR A 87 22.42 51.08 -27.40
N ARG A 88 21.79 50.64 -26.31
CA ARG A 88 21.52 49.22 -26.01
C ARG A 88 20.84 48.55 -27.21
N ALA A 89 21.23 47.32 -27.54
CA ALA A 89 20.70 46.57 -28.68
C ALA A 89 20.49 45.09 -28.33
N ASN A 90 19.69 44.41 -29.14
CA ASN A 90 19.65 42.94 -29.20
C ASN A 90 20.84 42.46 -30.04
N VAL A 91 21.42 41.32 -29.69
CA VAL A 91 22.58 40.76 -30.40
C VAL A 91 22.30 39.32 -30.79
N VAL A 92 22.64 38.97 -32.03
CA VAL A 92 22.61 37.59 -32.53
C VAL A 92 24.00 37.25 -33.04
N ILE A 93 24.58 36.17 -32.54
CA ILE A 93 25.82 35.58 -33.05
C ILE A 93 25.46 34.26 -33.71
N SER A 94 25.69 34.17 -35.01
CA SER A 94 25.39 33.01 -35.83
C SER A 94 26.66 32.43 -36.43
N ASN A 95 26.94 31.16 -36.13
CA ASN A 95 27.99 30.38 -36.76
C ASN A 95 27.56 28.91 -36.91
N PRO A 96 27.18 28.45 -38.11
CA PRO A 96 26.77 27.07 -38.35
C PRO A 96 27.84 26.00 -38.08
N ASN A 97 29.11 26.38 -37.95
CA ASN A 97 30.23 25.44 -37.82
C ASN A 97 30.57 25.04 -36.39
N ASP A 98 30.17 25.83 -35.39
CA ASP A 98 30.22 25.60 -33.93
C ASP A 98 30.47 26.92 -33.18
N LEU A 99 30.07 26.95 -31.90
CA LEU A 99 30.30 28.04 -30.95
C LEU A 99 30.89 27.47 -29.65
N SER A 100 32.12 27.82 -29.32
CA SER A 100 32.73 27.54 -28.01
C SER A 100 32.70 28.79 -27.14
N VAL A 101 32.17 28.67 -25.94
CA VAL A 101 32.01 29.79 -24.99
C VAL A 101 32.76 29.47 -23.71
N ASN A 102 33.73 30.27 -23.33
CA ASN A 102 34.55 30.01 -22.16
C ASN A 102 35.04 31.31 -21.53
N GLY A 103 34.17 31.97 -20.74
CA GLY A 103 34.45 33.25 -20.10
C GLY A 103 33.74 34.45 -20.73
N LEU A 104 32.67 34.22 -21.50
CA LEU A 104 31.91 35.29 -22.16
C LEU A 104 31.15 36.12 -21.12
N VAL A 105 31.41 37.42 -21.10
CA VAL A 105 30.69 38.39 -20.25
C VAL A 105 30.00 39.41 -21.12
N VAL A 106 28.68 39.49 -21.09
CA VAL A 106 27.91 40.37 -21.98
C VAL A 106 27.46 41.63 -21.26
N ARG A 107 27.60 42.79 -21.93
CA ARG A 107 27.27 44.11 -21.36
C ARG A 107 26.47 44.96 -22.34
N ASN A 108 25.48 45.67 -21.81
CA ASN A 108 24.60 46.55 -22.57
C ASN A 108 23.88 45.85 -23.75
N ILE A 109 23.54 44.58 -23.58
CA ILE A 109 22.77 43.78 -24.55
C ILE A 109 21.41 43.46 -23.95
N GLY A 110 20.34 43.70 -24.70
CA GLY A 110 18.95 43.36 -24.35
C GLY A 110 18.72 41.86 -24.38
N ASN A 111 18.45 41.36 -25.58
CA ASN A 111 18.36 39.94 -25.88
C ASN A 111 19.63 39.46 -26.57
N LEU A 112 20.11 38.25 -26.22
CA LEU A 112 21.24 37.60 -26.87
C LEU A 112 20.82 36.24 -27.42
N ALA A 113 21.07 35.99 -28.70
CA ALA A 113 21.01 34.64 -29.27
C ALA A 113 22.39 34.18 -29.73
N LEU A 114 22.84 33.04 -29.21
CA LEU A 114 23.97 32.28 -29.72
C LEU A 114 23.40 31.12 -30.53
N THR A 115 23.68 31.07 -31.83
CA THR A 115 23.07 30.08 -32.71
C THR A 115 24.02 29.46 -33.74
N THR A 116 23.84 28.16 -34.00
CA THR A 116 24.43 27.47 -35.16
C THR A 116 23.47 27.42 -36.35
N GLY A 117 22.35 28.15 -36.28
CA GLY A 117 21.40 28.28 -37.38
C GLY A 117 21.93 29.18 -38.49
N GLN A 118 21.67 28.77 -39.74
CA GLN A 118 21.84 29.66 -40.89
C GLN A 118 20.77 30.76 -40.84
N VAL A 119 21.18 32.00 -41.05
CA VAL A 119 20.28 33.16 -41.02
C VAL A 119 19.79 33.51 -42.41
N THR A 120 18.49 33.69 -42.53
CA THR A 120 17.80 34.31 -43.68
C THR A 120 16.92 35.46 -43.16
N PHE A 121 16.34 36.24 -44.06
CA PHE A 121 15.55 37.42 -43.70
C PHE A 121 14.09 37.28 -44.13
N ASN A 122 13.20 37.81 -43.31
CA ASN A 122 11.80 38.03 -43.67
C ASN A 122 11.50 39.53 -43.62
N ASP A 123 11.39 40.15 -44.79
CA ASP A 123 11.22 41.59 -44.95
C ASP A 123 9.77 41.92 -45.31
N PHE A 124 9.16 42.86 -44.58
CA PHE A 124 7.79 43.29 -44.83
C PHE A 124 7.58 44.75 -44.41
N ALA A 125 6.53 45.39 -44.97
CA ALA A 125 6.10 46.71 -44.53
C ALA A 125 5.14 46.57 -43.34
N THR A 126 5.43 47.28 -42.25
CA THR A 126 4.51 47.40 -41.11
C THR A 126 3.25 48.17 -41.51
N ALA A 127 2.22 48.16 -40.66
CA ALA A 127 0.98 48.92 -40.89
C ALA A 127 1.21 50.44 -41.11
N ASN A 128 2.34 50.96 -40.62
CA ASN A 128 2.74 52.36 -40.77
C ASN A 128 3.63 52.60 -42.01
N GLY A 129 3.76 51.61 -42.90
CA GLY A 129 4.57 51.69 -44.12
C GLY A 129 6.09 51.62 -43.89
N GLN A 130 6.56 51.37 -42.66
CA GLN A 130 7.98 51.23 -42.36
C GLN A 130 8.45 49.81 -42.66
N LEU A 131 9.61 49.66 -43.31
CA LEU A 131 10.25 48.36 -43.51
C LEU A 131 10.65 47.76 -42.15
N GLN A 132 10.26 46.52 -41.91
CA GLN A 132 10.75 45.66 -40.83
C GLN A 132 11.43 44.44 -41.43
N ARG A 133 12.56 44.04 -40.83
CA ARG A 133 13.33 42.85 -41.22
C ARG A 133 13.45 41.90 -40.05
N ASN A 134 12.78 40.75 -40.10
CA ASN A 134 12.96 39.70 -39.11
C ASN A 134 14.10 38.75 -39.49
N LEU A 135 14.70 38.11 -38.50
CA LEU A 135 15.74 37.09 -38.71
C LEU A 135 15.10 35.70 -38.65
N VAL A 136 15.22 34.93 -39.72
CA VAL A 136 14.77 33.53 -39.75
C VAL A 136 15.99 32.63 -39.59
N LEU A 137 16.03 31.89 -38.48
CA LEU A 137 17.09 30.94 -38.12
C LEU A 137 16.68 29.53 -38.56
N SER A 138 17.52 28.87 -39.35
CA SER A 138 17.37 27.47 -39.72
C SER A 138 18.54 26.66 -39.17
N THR A 139 18.29 25.86 -38.13
CA THR A 139 19.32 25.08 -37.42
C THR A 139 19.21 23.61 -37.78
N SER A 140 20.30 23.02 -38.27
CA SER A 140 20.38 21.60 -38.65
C SER A 140 21.66 20.91 -38.18
N GLN A 141 22.70 21.66 -37.83
CA GLN A 141 24.01 21.16 -37.39
C GLN A 141 24.66 22.12 -36.38
N GLY A 142 25.84 21.74 -35.89
CA GLY A 142 26.67 22.55 -34.99
C GLY A 142 26.43 22.33 -33.50
N LEU A 143 27.49 22.53 -32.73
CA LEU A 143 27.57 22.44 -31.28
C LEU A 143 27.71 23.84 -30.67
N ILE A 144 26.96 24.09 -29.61
CA ILE A 144 27.33 25.12 -28.61
C ILE A 144 27.96 24.40 -27.43
N ASP A 145 29.22 24.67 -27.12
CA ASP A 145 29.94 24.15 -25.96
C ASP A 145 30.28 25.27 -24.98
N ILE A 146 29.67 25.24 -23.79
CA ILE A 146 29.97 26.16 -22.69
C ILE A 146 31.06 25.53 -21.82
N GLY A 147 32.29 26.02 -21.93
CA GLY A 147 33.44 25.62 -21.13
C GLY A 147 33.38 26.07 -19.67
N ALA A 148 34.43 25.74 -18.92
CA ALA A 148 34.49 25.90 -17.46
C ALA A 148 34.35 27.36 -16.97
N GLU A 149 34.84 28.34 -17.73
CA GLU A 149 34.73 29.77 -17.38
C GLU A 149 33.33 30.35 -17.68
N GLY A 150 32.48 29.62 -18.41
CA GLY A 150 31.05 29.91 -18.51
C GLY A 150 30.65 31.11 -19.37
N LEU A 151 29.41 31.56 -19.16
CA LEU A 151 28.75 32.71 -19.76
C LEU A 151 28.01 33.49 -18.68
N SER A 152 28.18 34.81 -18.60
CA SER A 152 27.42 35.65 -17.67
C SER A 152 26.97 36.99 -18.26
N GLY A 153 25.85 37.52 -17.77
CA GLY A 153 25.39 38.86 -18.11
C GLY A 153 24.03 39.23 -17.52
N THR A 154 23.61 40.48 -17.70
CA THR A 154 22.25 40.94 -17.35
C THR A 154 21.44 41.11 -18.64
N LEU A 155 20.73 40.05 -19.02
CA LEU A 155 19.99 39.93 -20.26
C LEU A 155 18.48 39.83 -19.98
N LEU A 156 17.67 40.34 -20.90
CA LEU A 156 16.24 40.06 -20.90
C LEU A 156 16.03 38.59 -21.30
N ASN A 157 16.63 38.17 -22.41
CA ASN A 157 16.58 36.78 -22.86
C ASN A 157 17.97 36.31 -23.34
N LEU A 158 18.36 35.10 -22.95
CA LEU A 158 19.49 34.36 -23.51
C LEU A 158 18.97 33.12 -24.24
N GLU A 159 19.20 33.07 -25.56
CA GLU A 159 18.85 31.93 -26.41
C GLU A 159 20.13 31.18 -26.82
N LEU A 160 20.18 29.88 -26.52
CA LEU A 160 21.20 28.96 -27.02
C LEU A 160 20.52 28.02 -28.02
N ILE A 161 20.81 28.18 -29.32
CA ILE A 161 20.06 27.50 -30.40
C ILE A 161 21.02 26.72 -31.28
N ALA A 162 21.13 25.41 -31.08
CA ALA A 162 22.06 24.57 -31.84
C ALA A 162 21.53 23.16 -32.07
N ARG A 163 22.21 22.39 -32.92
CA ARG A 163 21.88 20.98 -33.10
C ARG A 163 22.20 20.15 -31.86
N GLN A 164 23.30 20.49 -31.19
CA GLN A 164 23.71 19.93 -29.90
C GLN A 164 24.18 21.06 -28.98
N ILE A 165 23.93 20.92 -27.68
CA ILE A 165 24.36 21.87 -26.67
C ILE A 165 25.01 21.10 -25.51
N ARG A 166 26.19 21.55 -25.10
CA ARG A 166 26.88 21.06 -23.91
C ARG A 166 27.13 22.22 -22.94
N VAL A 167 26.77 22.03 -21.67
CA VAL A 167 26.97 22.99 -20.59
C VAL A 167 27.95 22.41 -19.58
N GLY A 168 29.22 22.78 -19.74
CA GLY A 168 30.36 22.40 -18.91
C GLY A 168 30.68 23.38 -17.77
N GLY A 169 30.23 24.62 -17.87
CA GLY A 169 30.40 25.66 -16.85
C GLY A 169 29.11 26.43 -16.56
N LYS A 170 29.24 27.56 -15.87
CA LYS A 170 28.10 28.38 -15.46
C LYS A 170 27.49 29.14 -16.64
N VAL A 171 26.17 29.19 -16.71
CA VAL A 171 25.40 30.10 -17.57
C VAL A 171 24.51 30.93 -16.66
N GLU A 172 24.88 32.19 -16.46
CA GLU A 172 24.25 33.10 -15.49
C GLU A 172 23.62 34.31 -16.19
N ASN A 173 22.29 34.31 -16.28
CA ASN A 173 21.53 35.53 -16.55
C ASN A 173 21.11 36.17 -15.22
N LEU A 174 21.76 37.28 -14.88
CA LEU A 174 21.63 37.97 -13.60
C LEU A 174 20.33 38.79 -13.47
N TYR A 175 19.50 38.86 -14.51
CA TYR A 175 18.22 39.56 -14.44
C TYR A 175 17.15 38.64 -13.84
N GLY A 176 16.89 38.80 -12.54
CA GLY A 176 15.94 37.99 -11.75
C GLY A 176 14.47 38.38 -11.91
N ASP A 177 13.99 38.57 -13.14
CA ASP A 177 12.58 38.85 -13.46
C ASP A 177 11.90 37.57 -13.98
N PRO A 178 10.62 37.28 -13.64
CA PRO A 178 9.96 36.05 -14.08
C PRO A 178 9.82 35.90 -15.61
N ASN A 179 9.91 37.00 -16.37
CA ASN A 179 9.89 36.95 -17.84
C ASN A 179 11.28 36.85 -18.46
N ALA A 180 12.34 37.10 -17.67
CA ALA A 180 13.71 37.00 -18.14
C ALA A 180 14.15 35.55 -18.18
N ARG A 181 14.65 35.07 -19.33
CA ARG A 181 14.88 33.64 -19.51
C ARG A 181 16.27 33.27 -20.00
N VAL A 182 16.67 32.05 -19.68
CA VAL A 182 17.67 31.27 -20.42
C VAL A 182 16.92 30.13 -21.10
N ARG A 183 16.95 30.08 -22.43
CA ARG A 183 16.35 28.99 -23.21
C ARG A 183 17.43 28.27 -24.01
N ALA A 184 17.48 26.95 -23.86
CA ALA A 184 18.33 26.07 -24.66
C ALA A 184 17.45 25.27 -25.62
N VAL A 185 17.62 25.48 -26.92
CA VAL A 185 16.91 24.77 -27.98
C VAL A 185 17.90 23.88 -28.73
N ALA A 186 17.81 22.59 -28.47
CA ALA A 186 18.69 21.57 -29.04
C ALA A 186 17.96 20.72 -30.09
N GLY A 187 18.59 20.53 -31.25
CA GLY A 187 18.04 19.73 -32.36
C GLY A 187 17.79 20.57 -33.60
N ALA A 188 17.23 19.92 -34.63
CA ALA A 188 16.82 20.60 -35.85
C ALA A 188 15.63 21.53 -35.56
N SER A 189 15.75 22.82 -35.87
CA SER A 189 14.73 23.82 -35.54
C SER A 189 14.66 24.95 -36.55
N ARG A 190 13.48 25.58 -36.64
CA ARG A 190 13.28 26.83 -37.35
C ARG A 190 12.71 27.86 -36.37
N ALA A 191 13.31 29.04 -36.33
CA ALA A 191 12.86 30.13 -35.48
C ALA A 191 12.84 31.44 -36.26
N GLU A 192 11.97 32.37 -35.84
CA GLU A 192 11.97 33.74 -36.34
C GLU A 192 12.08 34.71 -35.17
N ILE A 193 13.08 35.59 -35.24
CA ILE A 193 13.30 36.68 -34.30
C ILE A 193 12.53 37.91 -34.81
N ASP A 194 11.62 38.41 -33.98
CA ASP A 194 10.96 39.68 -34.18
C ASP A 194 11.90 40.81 -33.77
N THR A 195 12.42 41.51 -34.77
CA THR A 195 13.39 42.58 -34.57
C THR A 195 12.72 43.92 -34.25
N SER A 196 11.39 43.97 -34.16
CA SER A 196 10.68 45.13 -33.65
C SER A 196 10.82 45.28 -32.13
N VAL A 197 11.03 44.17 -31.41
CA VAL A 197 11.07 44.14 -29.95
C VAL A 197 12.25 44.95 -29.39
N SER A 198 11.94 45.86 -28.47
CA SER A 198 12.93 46.73 -27.85
C SER A 198 13.93 45.93 -27.00
N PRO A 199 15.22 46.30 -26.98
CA PRO A 199 16.23 45.69 -26.10
C PRO A 199 16.04 46.01 -24.60
N THR A 200 14.97 46.73 -24.26
CA THR A 200 14.53 47.02 -22.89
C THR A 200 13.14 46.46 -22.58
N ASP A 201 12.50 45.78 -23.53
CA ASP A 201 11.17 45.18 -23.35
C ASP A 201 11.31 43.71 -22.96
N ASN A 202 10.89 43.37 -21.73
CA ASN A 202 10.91 42.01 -21.19
C ASN A 202 9.55 41.31 -21.23
N LEU A 203 8.52 41.94 -21.79
CA LEU A 203 7.15 41.41 -21.78
C LEU A 203 6.79 40.80 -23.15
N THR A 204 7.32 41.36 -24.23
CA THR A 204 7.05 40.87 -25.58
C THR A 204 7.99 39.72 -25.97
N PRO A 205 7.48 38.55 -26.41
CA PRO A 205 8.31 37.49 -26.96
C PRO A 205 9.09 37.97 -28.20
N TRP A 206 10.42 37.97 -28.11
CA TRP A 206 11.29 38.43 -29.21
C TRP A 206 11.60 37.35 -30.25
N ILE A 207 11.28 36.08 -29.96
CA ILE A 207 11.56 34.94 -30.82
C ILE A 207 10.41 33.93 -30.78
N THR A 208 10.04 33.40 -31.94
CA THR A 208 9.03 32.35 -32.11
C THR A 208 9.66 31.13 -32.76
N TYR A 209 9.32 29.93 -32.26
CA TYR A 209 9.77 28.66 -32.82
C TYR A 209 8.63 28.01 -33.62
N PHE A 210 8.97 27.43 -34.76
CA PHE A 210 8.04 26.67 -35.59
C PHE A 210 8.26 25.18 -35.40
N ALA A 211 7.18 24.40 -35.48
CA ALA A 211 7.25 22.95 -35.42
C ALA A 211 8.23 22.43 -36.50
N PRO A 212 9.28 21.67 -36.13
CA PRO A 212 10.17 21.08 -37.11
C PRO A 212 9.45 19.99 -37.91
N ALA A 213 9.97 19.65 -39.09
CA ALA A 213 9.67 18.36 -39.69
C ALA A 213 10.07 17.23 -38.71
N VAL A 214 9.41 16.08 -38.76
CA VAL A 214 9.74 14.92 -37.93
C VAL A 214 11.19 14.50 -38.23
N ASN A 215 12.11 14.83 -37.33
CA ASN A 215 13.54 14.54 -37.46
C ASN A 215 13.92 13.50 -36.40
N PRO A 216 14.25 12.25 -36.78
CA PRO A 216 14.68 11.24 -35.83
C PRO A 216 16.04 11.63 -35.25
N GLY A 217 16.06 11.88 -33.94
CA GLY A 217 17.27 12.11 -33.15
C GLY A 217 17.75 10.82 -32.48
N ARG A 218 19.04 10.77 -32.13
CA ARG A 218 19.61 9.72 -31.28
C ARG A 218 20.49 10.34 -30.21
N GLY A 219 20.43 9.78 -29.00
CA GLY A 219 21.32 10.15 -27.90
C GLY A 219 20.89 11.42 -27.16
N ILE A 220 21.86 12.12 -26.58
CA ILE A 220 21.67 13.33 -25.78
C ILE A 220 21.88 14.55 -26.68
N ALA A 221 20.85 15.39 -26.86
CA ALA A 221 20.95 16.64 -27.61
C ALA A 221 21.39 17.81 -26.71
N LEU A 222 21.03 17.76 -25.42
CA LEU A 222 21.43 18.75 -24.42
C LEU A 222 22.08 18.04 -23.22
N ASP A 223 23.35 18.34 -22.98
CA ASP A 223 24.15 17.77 -21.89
C ASP A 223 24.56 18.84 -20.89
N ILE A 224 23.89 18.90 -19.73
CA ILE A 224 24.30 19.73 -18.59
C ILE A 224 25.14 18.85 -17.67
N THR A 225 26.45 19.06 -17.69
CA THR A 225 27.41 18.27 -16.91
C THR A 225 27.34 18.60 -15.42
N GLY A 226 27.95 17.78 -14.56
CA GLY A 226 28.00 18.05 -13.11
C GLY A 226 28.73 19.35 -12.72
N ALA A 227 29.58 19.88 -13.59
CA ALA A 227 30.22 21.19 -13.41
C ALA A 227 29.39 22.35 -14.03
N GLY A 228 28.44 22.02 -14.90
CA GLY A 228 27.56 22.97 -15.56
C GLY A 228 26.47 23.48 -14.62
N SER A 229 26.03 24.72 -14.85
CA SER A 229 24.83 25.23 -14.20
C SER A 229 24.10 26.28 -15.04
N LEU A 230 22.79 26.38 -14.85
CA LEU A 230 21.92 27.38 -15.46
C LEU A 230 21.28 28.22 -14.34
N SER A 231 21.36 29.54 -14.44
CA SER A 231 20.71 30.47 -13.50
C SER A 231 20.06 31.62 -14.26
N SER A 232 18.76 31.82 -14.07
CA SER A 232 17.98 32.88 -14.74
C SER A 232 16.67 33.15 -14.01
N GLY A 233 15.91 34.17 -14.40
CA GLY A 233 14.53 34.36 -13.96
C GLY A 233 13.67 33.12 -14.24
N ARG A 234 13.71 32.65 -15.49
CA ARG A 234 13.05 31.46 -16.02
C ARG A 234 14.04 30.60 -16.81
N ILE A 235 13.89 29.28 -16.78
CA ILE A 235 14.74 28.36 -17.55
C ILE A 235 13.86 27.46 -18.43
N GLU A 236 14.22 27.33 -19.70
CA GLU A 236 13.47 26.51 -20.66
C GLU A 236 14.43 25.61 -21.45
N LEU A 237 14.20 24.30 -21.41
CA LEU A 237 14.96 23.31 -22.16
C LEU A 237 14.05 22.69 -23.22
N MET A 238 14.35 22.91 -24.50
CA MET A 238 13.56 22.43 -25.62
C MET A 238 14.40 21.51 -26.50
N VAL A 239 13.96 20.27 -26.68
CA VAL A 239 14.58 19.32 -27.61
C VAL A 239 13.61 19.05 -28.75
N THR A 240 14.00 19.42 -29.96
CA THR A 240 13.13 19.37 -31.15
C THR A 240 13.28 18.09 -31.97
N ASP A 241 14.42 17.43 -31.82
CA ASP A 241 14.72 16.14 -32.41
C ASP A 241 13.93 15.01 -31.72
N GLN A 242 13.22 14.22 -32.51
CA GLN A 242 12.37 13.14 -31.99
C GLN A 242 13.21 12.06 -31.31
N GLY A 243 12.94 11.79 -30.03
CA GLY A 243 13.65 10.78 -29.23
C GLY A 243 15.03 11.19 -28.71
N ALA A 244 15.58 12.35 -29.11
CA ALA A 244 16.80 12.86 -28.49
C ALA A 244 16.51 13.42 -27.08
N GLY A 245 17.40 13.14 -26.13
CA GLY A 245 17.18 13.42 -24.71
C GLY A 245 17.99 14.60 -24.16
N VAL A 246 17.74 14.87 -22.88
CA VAL A 246 18.47 15.80 -22.02
C VAL A 246 19.16 15.00 -20.92
N ARG A 247 20.45 15.26 -20.67
CA ARG A 247 21.13 14.80 -19.45
C ARG A 247 21.32 15.99 -18.51
N HIS A 248 20.81 15.89 -17.30
CA HIS A 248 20.91 16.93 -16.26
C HIS A 248 21.67 16.40 -15.05
N ALA A 249 22.99 16.65 -15.03
CA ALA A 249 23.87 16.34 -13.90
C ALA A 249 24.23 17.56 -13.05
N GLY A 250 24.05 18.77 -13.60
CA GLY A 250 24.38 20.05 -12.95
C GLY A 250 23.22 20.66 -12.17
N ALA A 251 23.37 21.95 -11.85
CA ALA A 251 22.33 22.74 -11.18
C ALA A 251 21.54 23.60 -12.18
N ALA A 252 20.22 23.66 -12.02
CA ALA A 252 19.38 24.65 -12.68
C ALA A 252 18.58 25.42 -11.62
N TYR A 253 18.69 26.75 -11.63
CA TYR A 253 18.06 27.62 -10.66
C TYR A 253 17.22 28.71 -11.35
N ALA A 254 15.89 28.52 -11.37
CA ALA A 254 14.95 29.53 -11.84
C ALA A 254 14.58 30.48 -10.67
N THR A 255 15.15 31.67 -10.72
CA THR A 255 15.22 32.63 -9.61
C THR A 255 13.92 33.39 -9.34
N ALA A 256 12.97 33.40 -10.28
CA ALA A 256 11.73 34.16 -10.17
C ALA A 256 10.50 33.47 -10.80
N GLY A 257 10.71 32.75 -11.89
CA GLY A 257 9.67 32.06 -12.67
C GLY A 257 9.85 30.54 -12.70
N ASP A 258 9.46 29.95 -13.83
CA ASP A 258 9.34 28.50 -14.00
C ASP A 258 10.63 27.84 -14.50
N PHE A 259 10.66 26.51 -14.39
CA PHE A 259 11.53 25.64 -15.16
C PHE A 259 10.69 24.73 -16.06
N LEU A 260 10.96 24.75 -17.36
CA LEU A 260 10.24 23.96 -18.36
C LEU A 260 11.19 23.03 -19.10
N VAL A 261 10.77 21.78 -19.29
CA VAL A 261 11.37 20.85 -20.25
C VAL A 261 10.31 20.44 -21.27
N SER A 262 10.66 20.48 -22.54
CA SER A 262 9.80 20.04 -23.63
C SER A 262 10.60 19.24 -24.65
N GLY A 263 10.21 18.00 -24.91
CA GLY A 263 10.78 17.16 -25.95
C GLY A 263 10.14 15.77 -25.96
N THR A 264 10.58 14.90 -26.86
CA THR A 264 10.05 13.51 -26.95
C THR A 264 11.07 12.44 -26.61
N GLY A 265 12.31 12.83 -26.25
CA GLY A 265 13.29 11.92 -25.66
C GLY A 265 13.31 11.97 -24.14
N ASN A 266 14.24 11.23 -23.52
CA ASN A 266 14.36 11.13 -22.07
C ASN A 266 14.99 12.39 -21.46
N LEU A 267 14.46 12.83 -20.32
CA LEU A 267 15.18 13.63 -19.34
C LEU A 267 15.86 12.67 -18.34
N GLN A 268 17.18 12.58 -18.40
CA GLN A 268 17.98 11.80 -17.45
C GLN A 268 18.46 12.70 -16.31
N LEU A 269 17.94 12.49 -15.11
CA LEU A 269 18.50 13.04 -13.88
C LEU A 269 19.76 12.23 -13.51
N ALA A 270 20.91 12.89 -13.53
CA ALA A 270 22.22 12.28 -13.27
C ALA A 270 22.85 12.92 -12.02
N SER A 271 22.13 12.87 -10.91
CA SER A 271 22.38 13.58 -9.64
C SER A 271 22.21 15.10 -9.72
N GLY A 272 21.60 15.59 -10.80
CA GLY A 272 21.33 17.02 -10.99
C GLY A 272 20.30 17.57 -10.01
N ARG A 273 20.32 18.90 -9.86
CA ARG A 273 19.39 19.67 -9.02
C ARG A 273 18.63 20.68 -9.86
N ILE A 274 17.31 20.70 -9.75
CA ILE A 274 16.42 21.70 -10.33
C ILE A 274 15.72 22.39 -9.16
N GLU A 275 15.86 23.71 -9.07
CA GLU A 275 15.21 24.52 -8.04
C GLU A 275 14.57 25.76 -8.68
N THR A 276 13.32 26.02 -8.34
CA THR A 276 12.53 27.08 -8.96
C THR A 276 11.70 27.84 -7.93
N LYS A 277 11.38 29.11 -8.21
CA LYS A 277 10.46 29.91 -7.38
C LYS A 277 8.98 29.73 -7.72
N GLN A 278 8.66 29.29 -8.93
CA GLN A 278 7.29 29.00 -9.36
C GLN A 278 7.14 27.51 -9.68
N ASP A 279 6.80 27.18 -10.92
CA ASP A 279 6.46 25.82 -11.30
C ASP A 279 7.62 25.10 -11.98
N VAL A 280 7.59 23.77 -11.88
CA VAL A 280 8.39 22.88 -12.72
C VAL A 280 7.43 22.09 -13.60
N LEU A 281 7.59 22.20 -14.92
CA LEU A 281 6.82 21.46 -15.91
C LEU A 281 7.77 20.61 -16.74
N ILE A 282 7.57 19.29 -16.72
CA ILE A 282 8.39 18.34 -17.50
C ILE A 282 7.48 17.65 -18.51
N GLY A 283 7.64 18.02 -19.79
CA GLY A 283 7.10 17.31 -20.94
C GLY A 283 8.24 16.54 -21.64
N SER A 284 8.26 15.22 -21.54
CA SER A 284 9.33 14.39 -22.13
C SER A 284 8.84 13.02 -22.59
N GLY A 285 9.63 12.30 -23.39
CA GLY A 285 9.35 10.88 -23.69
C GLY A 285 9.73 9.93 -22.54
N GLY A 286 10.34 10.47 -21.48
CA GLY A 286 10.64 9.73 -20.27
C GLY A 286 11.39 10.58 -19.25
N LEU A 287 11.21 10.30 -17.97
CA LEU A 287 11.97 10.86 -16.86
C LEU A 287 12.64 9.70 -16.12
N ALA A 288 13.96 9.72 -16.03
CA ALA A 288 14.69 8.62 -15.39
C ALA A 288 15.93 9.04 -14.60
N GLY A 289 16.29 8.23 -13.61
CA GLY A 289 17.55 8.34 -12.87
C GLY A 289 17.39 8.85 -11.44
N ALA A 290 18.39 9.59 -10.97
CA ALA A 290 18.49 10.09 -9.60
C ALA A 290 18.74 11.60 -9.61
N GLY A 291 18.07 12.36 -8.74
CA GLY A 291 18.29 13.80 -8.64
C GLY A 291 17.28 14.49 -7.72
N SER A 292 17.34 15.81 -7.68
CA SER A 292 16.40 16.63 -6.90
C SER A 292 15.66 17.64 -7.76
N ILE A 293 14.35 17.74 -7.57
CA ILE A 293 13.48 18.73 -8.19
C ILE A 293 12.70 19.43 -7.08
N SER A 294 12.82 20.76 -6.99
CA SER A 294 12.13 21.58 -6.02
C SER A 294 11.36 22.70 -6.72
N ALA A 295 10.03 22.59 -6.72
CA ALA A 295 9.13 23.62 -7.19
C ALA A 295 8.69 24.53 -6.04
N GLY A 296 8.70 25.85 -6.30
CA GLY A 296 8.18 26.84 -5.36
C GLY A 296 6.66 26.74 -5.19
N ARG A 297 5.97 26.32 -6.26
CA ARG A 297 4.52 26.12 -6.32
C ARG A 297 4.17 24.72 -6.85
N HIS A 298 3.92 24.50 -8.15
CA HIS A 298 3.53 23.18 -8.66
C HIS A 298 4.67 22.43 -9.35
N LEU A 299 4.66 21.10 -9.23
CA LEU A 299 5.49 20.19 -10.02
C LEU A 299 4.57 19.29 -10.85
N GLN A 300 4.64 19.40 -12.18
CA GLN A 300 3.92 18.55 -13.10
C GLN A 300 4.89 17.78 -13.99
N ILE A 301 4.71 16.46 -14.04
CA ILE A 301 5.51 15.53 -14.84
C ILE A 301 4.57 14.84 -15.82
N ASP A 302 4.64 15.25 -17.08
CA ASP A 302 3.98 14.64 -18.23
C ASP A 302 5.02 13.91 -19.06
N SER A 303 5.32 12.68 -18.67
CA SER A 303 6.33 11.84 -19.32
C SER A 303 5.75 10.48 -19.64
N ASP A 304 5.98 9.96 -20.85
CA ASP A 304 5.50 8.62 -21.24
C ASP A 304 6.06 7.49 -20.37
N ARG A 305 7.30 7.63 -19.87
CA ARG A 305 7.94 6.68 -18.94
C ARG A 305 8.50 7.42 -17.73
N VAL A 306 8.31 6.87 -16.53
CA VAL A 306 8.85 7.46 -15.30
C VAL A 306 9.56 6.36 -14.50
N HIS A 307 10.88 6.47 -14.34
CA HIS A 307 11.71 5.54 -13.57
C HIS A 307 12.70 6.28 -12.69
N LEU A 308 12.32 6.53 -11.44
CA LEU A 308 13.11 7.32 -10.49
C LEU A 308 13.67 6.43 -9.39
N THR A 309 14.95 6.61 -9.10
CA THR A 309 15.66 5.86 -8.06
C THR A 309 16.42 6.82 -7.16
N GLY A 310 16.15 6.80 -5.86
CA GLY A 310 16.81 7.68 -4.88
C GLY A 310 16.61 9.17 -5.15
N SER A 311 15.49 9.55 -5.77
CA SER A 311 15.20 10.94 -6.14
C SER A 311 14.41 11.69 -5.06
N THR A 312 14.50 13.02 -5.05
CA THR A 312 13.68 13.88 -4.19
C THR A 312 12.89 14.88 -5.03
N LEU A 313 11.57 14.82 -4.95
CA LEU A 313 10.66 15.68 -5.68
C LEU A 313 9.84 16.47 -4.66
N ALA A 314 9.93 17.79 -4.72
CA ALA A 314 9.24 18.68 -3.81
C ALA A 314 8.40 19.72 -4.57
N ALA A 315 7.16 19.91 -4.13
CA ALA A 315 6.27 20.98 -4.59
C ALA A 315 5.83 21.84 -3.41
N GLY A 316 5.57 23.10 -3.73
CA GLY A 316 5.07 24.07 -2.78
C GLY A 316 6.06 24.45 -1.67
N THR A 317 7.34 24.58 -2.03
CA THR A 317 8.43 25.00 -1.13
C THR A 317 8.43 26.50 -0.82
N GLY A 318 7.74 27.31 -1.62
CA GLY A 318 7.53 28.74 -1.39
C GLY A 318 6.07 29.06 -1.03
N THR A 319 5.13 28.61 -1.84
CA THR A 319 3.68 28.75 -1.63
C THR A 319 3.01 27.39 -1.68
N ALA A 320 1.74 27.28 -1.26
CA ALA A 320 1.00 26.01 -1.39
C ALA A 320 1.02 25.52 -2.85
N GLY A 321 1.26 24.22 -3.04
CA GLY A 321 1.29 23.65 -4.38
C GLY A 321 1.37 22.13 -4.41
N ASP A 322 1.02 21.60 -5.57
CA ASP A 322 0.77 20.18 -5.81
C ASP A 322 1.91 19.54 -6.60
N LEU A 323 2.10 18.24 -6.35
CA LEU A 323 2.99 17.39 -7.13
C LEU A 323 2.15 16.37 -7.90
N VAL A 324 2.28 16.36 -9.23
CA VAL A 324 1.51 15.47 -10.09
C VAL A 324 2.44 14.73 -11.06
N ILE A 325 2.34 13.40 -11.06
CA ILE A 325 2.99 12.51 -12.05
C ILE A 325 1.88 11.90 -12.90
N GLY A 326 1.95 12.18 -14.19
CA GLY A 326 0.94 11.81 -15.18
C GLY A 326 -0.29 12.72 -15.13
N ALA A 327 -1.36 12.28 -15.79
CA ALA A 327 -2.67 12.91 -15.77
C ALA A 327 -3.76 11.83 -15.72
N SER A 328 -4.96 12.20 -15.26
CA SER A 328 -6.11 11.28 -15.29
C SER A 328 -6.36 10.77 -16.72
N GLY A 329 -6.33 9.46 -16.91
CA GLY A 329 -6.50 8.81 -18.21
C GLY A 329 -5.24 8.70 -19.07
N GLN A 330 -4.09 9.21 -18.61
CA GLN A 330 -2.82 9.03 -19.30
C GLN A 330 -2.31 7.60 -19.13
N ALA A 331 -2.08 6.90 -20.24
CA ALA A 331 -1.45 5.58 -20.23
C ALA A 331 0.05 5.72 -20.51
N HIS A 332 0.87 5.31 -19.54
CA HIS A 332 2.31 5.22 -19.71
C HIS A 332 2.67 3.95 -20.48
N SER A 333 3.72 3.99 -21.30
CA SER A 333 4.16 2.81 -22.06
C SER A 333 4.80 1.71 -21.18
N GLN A 334 5.10 2.02 -19.92
CA GLN A 334 5.71 1.16 -18.91
C GLN A 334 5.18 1.58 -17.53
N PRO A 335 5.29 0.73 -16.49
CA PRO A 335 4.82 1.11 -15.17
C PRO A 335 5.61 2.33 -14.65
N VAL A 336 4.93 3.25 -13.99
CA VAL A 336 5.59 4.32 -13.23
C VAL A 336 6.33 3.69 -12.06
N GLN A 337 7.66 3.78 -12.05
CA GLN A 337 8.52 3.13 -11.06
C GLN A 337 9.22 4.17 -10.19
N LEU A 338 8.91 4.15 -8.90
CA LEU A 338 9.52 5.01 -7.89
C LEU A 338 10.22 4.14 -6.84
N THR A 339 11.55 4.06 -6.91
CA THR A 339 12.39 3.32 -5.96
C THR A 339 13.10 4.30 -5.03
N ASP A 340 12.94 4.13 -3.72
CA ASP A 340 13.54 4.97 -2.67
C ASP A 340 13.40 6.47 -2.94
N THR A 341 12.30 6.86 -3.59
CA THR A 341 12.04 8.22 -4.04
C THR A 341 11.15 8.92 -3.04
N THR A 342 11.53 10.15 -2.66
CA THR A 342 10.76 11.00 -1.75
C THR A 342 9.94 12.00 -2.55
N LEU A 343 8.63 12.03 -2.30
CA LEU A 343 7.67 12.99 -2.83
C LEU A 343 7.13 13.84 -1.67
N SER A 344 7.25 15.16 -1.75
CA SER A 344 6.73 16.08 -0.74
C SER A 344 5.94 17.20 -1.41
N ALA A 345 4.70 17.42 -1.00
CA ALA A 345 3.90 18.56 -1.46
C ALA A 345 3.24 19.24 -0.27
N SER A 346 3.25 20.57 -0.22
CA SER A 346 2.44 21.31 0.77
C SER A 346 0.94 21.27 0.44
N GLY A 347 0.59 21.10 -0.84
CA GLY A 347 -0.73 20.71 -1.32
C GLY A 347 -0.86 19.19 -1.48
N GLY A 348 -1.51 18.75 -2.55
CA GLY A 348 -1.75 17.34 -2.86
C GLY A 348 -0.65 16.65 -3.64
N ILE A 349 -0.69 15.32 -3.62
CA ILE A 349 0.12 14.45 -4.48
C ILE A 349 -0.82 13.62 -5.36
N GLY A 350 -0.63 13.65 -6.67
CA GLY A 350 -1.36 12.83 -7.64
C GLY A 350 -0.43 11.91 -8.42
N LEU A 351 -0.70 10.61 -8.39
CA LEU A 351 0.00 9.60 -9.19
C LEU A 351 -1.01 8.90 -10.10
N PHE A 352 -0.86 9.06 -11.41
CA PHE A 352 -1.82 8.58 -12.39
C PHE A 352 -1.14 7.69 -13.41
N ASP A 353 -1.74 6.53 -13.68
CA ASP A 353 -1.43 5.73 -14.85
C ASP A 353 -2.70 5.01 -15.33
N ALA A 354 -2.94 4.96 -16.63
CA ALA A 354 -3.97 4.15 -17.27
C ALA A 354 -3.36 3.00 -18.11
N GLY A 355 -2.03 2.88 -18.11
CA GLY A 355 -1.24 1.85 -18.81
C GLY A 355 -0.99 0.62 -17.93
N GLU A 356 0.27 0.27 -17.73
CA GLU A 356 0.65 -0.97 -17.02
C GLU A 356 0.54 -0.87 -15.48
N GLY A 357 0.58 0.33 -14.90
CA GLY A 357 0.38 0.58 -13.48
C GLY A 357 1.51 1.35 -12.79
N ILE A 358 1.48 1.32 -11.46
CA ILE A 358 2.41 2.06 -10.59
C ILE A 358 3.10 1.07 -9.64
N ALA A 359 4.43 1.14 -9.56
CA ALA A 359 5.26 0.35 -8.66
C ALA A 359 6.06 1.27 -7.73
N LEU A 360 5.83 1.12 -6.42
CA LEU A 360 6.46 1.91 -5.37
C LEU A 360 7.33 1.01 -4.48
N THR A 361 8.64 1.21 -4.50
CA THR A 361 9.58 0.39 -3.71
C THR A 361 10.32 1.30 -2.74
N GLY A 362 9.97 1.26 -1.45
CA GLY A 362 10.53 2.14 -0.43
C GLY A 362 10.24 3.64 -0.62
N ALA A 363 9.30 3.98 -1.51
CA ALA A 363 8.92 5.36 -1.80
C ALA A 363 8.29 6.03 -0.57
N GLN A 364 8.58 7.32 -0.37
CA GLN A 364 8.06 8.13 0.73
C GLN A 364 7.24 9.29 0.16
N ALA A 365 5.92 9.22 0.22
CA ALA A 365 5.03 10.29 -0.23
C ALA A 365 4.36 10.99 0.97
N LYS A 366 4.49 12.31 1.02
CA LYS A 366 3.90 13.16 2.06
C LYS A 366 3.16 14.36 1.44
N ALA A 367 1.84 14.34 1.52
CA ALA A 367 0.97 15.43 1.07
C ALA A 367 0.44 16.26 2.26
N GLY A 368 0.52 17.59 2.16
CA GLY A 368 -0.18 18.50 3.06
C GLY A 368 -1.69 18.60 2.78
N GLY A 369 -2.10 18.22 1.56
CA GLY A 369 -3.50 18.01 1.15
C GLY A 369 -3.81 16.52 0.99
N ASN A 370 -4.46 16.16 -0.13
CA ASN A 370 -4.83 14.78 -0.44
C ASN A 370 -3.71 14.05 -1.19
N LEU A 371 -3.63 12.73 -1.02
CA LEU A 371 -2.85 11.85 -1.87
C LEU A 371 -3.79 10.98 -2.68
N LEU A 372 -3.68 11.05 -4.01
CA LEU A 372 -4.50 10.29 -4.95
C LEU A 372 -3.62 9.40 -5.82
N ILE A 373 -3.95 8.11 -5.85
CA ILE A 373 -3.35 7.13 -6.75
C ILE A 373 -4.46 6.52 -7.61
N ASN A 374 -4.30 6.55 -8.93
CA ASN A 374 -5.21 5.90 -9.87
C ASN A 374 -4.39 5.09 -10.89
N ALA A 375 -4.53 3.76 -10.87
CA ALA A 375 -3.76 2.86 -11.73
C ALA A 375 -4.44 1.50 -11.94
N PRO A 376 -4.41 0.88 -13.13
CA PRO A 376 -4.88 -0.50 -13.31
C PRO A 376 -4.22 -1.49 -12.34
N THR A 377 -2.94 -1.25 -12.02
CA THR A 377 -2.14 -2.07 -11.11
C THR A 377 -1.36 -1.15 -10.16
N LEU A 378 -1.45 -1.39 -8.86
CA LEU A 378 -0.59 -0.75 -7.86
C LEU A 378 0.15 -1.82 -7.07
N THR A 379 1.48 -1.75 -7.06
CA THR A 379 2.32 -2.61 -6.22
C THR A 379 3.19 -1.76 -5.31
N THR A 380 3.29 -2.17 -4.05
CA THR A 380 4.28 -1.63 -3.12
C THR A 380 5.21 -2.71 -2.63
N ALA A 381 6.44 -2.33 -2.33
CA ALA A 381 7.42 -3.18 -1.66
C ALA A 381 8.31 -2.34 -0.73
N ALA A 382 9.08 -3.01 0.13
CA ALA A 382 10.16 -2.37 0.84
C ALA A 382 11.36 -2.13 -0.11
N GLY A 383 11.97 -0.95 0.00
CA GLY A 383 13.28 -0.63 -0.56
C GLY A 383 14.28 -0.49 0.58
N ALA A 384 14.95 0.66 0.66
CA ALA A 384 15.70 1.06 1.85
C ALA A 384 14.81 1.23 3.08
N ASN A 385 13.55 1.62 2.87
CA ASN A 385 12.51 1.71 3.89
C ASN A 385 11.24 0.99 3.42
N ARG A 386 10.25 0.86 4.30
CA ARG A 386 8.86 0.54 3.94
C ARG A 386 8.30 1.65 3.06
N THR A 387 7.41 1.32 2.13
CA THR A 387 6.72 2.36 1.34
C THR A 387 5.78 3.15 2.26
N SER A 388 5.86 4.47 2.28
CA SER A 388 5.05 5.34 3.14
C SER A 388 4.19 6.27 2.29
N LEU A 389 2.88 6.24 2.48
CA LEU A 389 1.90 7.08 1.77
C LEU A 389 1.08 7.86 2.80
N THR A 390 1.44 9.12 3.01
CA THR A 390 0.84 9.95 4.07
C THR A 390 0.21 11.22 3.52
N ALA A 391 -0.95 11.58 4.06
CA ALA A 391 -1.68 12.79 3.71
C ALA A 391 -2.31 13.41 4.96
N ALA A 392 -2.19 14.74 5.13
CA ALA A 392 -2.98 15.45 6.14
C ALA A 392 -4.47 15.53 5.74
N GLY A 393 -4.76 15.46 4.43
CA GLY A 393 -6.09 15.21 3.90
C GLY A 393 -6.40 13.71 3.85
N THR A 394 -7.00 13.28 2.74
CA THR A 394 -7.32 11.88 2.50
C THR A 394 -6.24 11.18 1.70
N VAL A 395 -6.04 9.87 1.94
CA VAL A 395 -5.38 8.99 0.97
C VAL A 395 -6.46 8.23 0.20
N THR A 396 -6.45 8.31 -1.13
CA THR A 396 -7.36 7.56 -2.00
C THR A 396 -6.58 6.75 -3.01
N ILE A 397 -6.79 5.44 -3.02
CA ILE A 397 -6.20 4.49 -3.96
C ILE A 397 -7.34 3.91 -4.79
N SER A 398 -7.30 4.10 -6.11
CA SER A 398 -8.19 3.46 -7.06
C SER A 398 -7.39 2.57 -7.99
N ALA A 399 -7.63 1.26 -7.97
CA ALA A 399 -6.89 0.34 -8.82
C ALA A 399 -7.66 -0.87 -9.33
N GLY A 400 -7.27 -1.44 -10.46
CA GLY A 400 -7.78 -2.77 -10.83
C GLY A 400 -7.28 -3.83 -9.84
N GLN A 401 -5.97 -3.90 -9.66
CA GLN A 401 -5.31 -4.78 -8.69
C GLN A 401 -4.39 -3.95 -7.78
N ALA A 402 -4.55 -4.07 -6.47
CA ALA A 402 -3.68 -3.41 -5.50
C ALA A 402 -3.02 -4.46 -4.59
N THR A 403 -1.69 -4.50 -4.62
CA THR A 403 -0.88 -5.31 -3.69
C THR A 403 -0.01 -4.37 -2.86
N LEU A 404 -0.42 -4.14 -1.62
CA LEU A 404 0.33 -3.33 -0.67
C LEU A 404 1.18 -4.24 0.20
N ALA A 405 2.43 -4.49 -0.21
CA ALA A 405 3.41 -5.19 0.60
C ALA A 405 4.37 -4.19 1.27
N ALA A 406 4.63 -4.40 2.56
CA ALA A 406 5.50 -3.56 3.37
C ALA A 406 5.21 -2.05 3.25
N ALA A 407 3.92 -1.69 3.32
CA ALA A 407 3.46 -0.32 3.17
C ALA A 407 2.80 0.23 4.43
N ASP A 408 3.03 1.51 4.70
CA ASP A 408 2.38 2.30 5.74
C ASP A 408 1.58 3.42 5.06
N VAL A 409 0.26 3.38 5.20
CA VAL A 409 -0.67 4.30 4.54
C VAL A 409 -1.48 5.02 5.60
N ASP A 410 -1.45 6.35 5.62
CA ASP A 410 -2.21 7.17 6.57
C ASP A 410 -2.76 8.46 5.94
N GLY A 411 -4.09 8.51 5.77
CA GLY A 411 -4.83 9.75 5.53
C GLY A 411 -5.50 10.20 6.82
N VAL A 412 -5.07 11.35 7.37
CA VAL A 412 -5.62 11.88 8.62
C VAL A 412 -7.13 12.13 8.50
N SER A 413 -7.57 12.68 7.37
CA SER A 413 -9.00 12.96 7.11
C SER A 413 -9.76 11.77 6.51
N GLY A 414 -9.09 10.64 6.29
CA GLY A 414 -9.69 9.40 5.79
C GLY A 414 -8.78 8.64 4.85
N THR A 415 -8.94 7.31 4.82
CA THR A 415 -8.22 6.44 3.88
C THR A 415 -9.22 5.58 3.14
N ALA A 416 -9.21 5.68 1.81
CA ALA A 416 -10.13 4.98 0.92
C ALA A 416 -9.35 4.13 -0.10
N VAL A 417 -9.74 2.88 -0.26
CA VAL A 417 -9.20 1.98 -1.29
C VAL A 417 -10.34 1.38 -2.09
N ASN A 418 -10.39 1.68 -3.39
CA ASN A 418 -11.31 1.07 -4.34
C ASN A 418 -10.50 0.17 -5.26
N ALA A 419 -10.71 -1.15 -5.21
CA ALA A 419 -10.03 -2.07 -6.09
C ALA A 419 -10.88 -3.22 -6.61
N ALA A 420 -10.46 -3.92 -7.67
CA ALA A 420 -11.05 -5.22 -7.97
C ALA A 420 -10.49 -6.29 -7.03
N ASN A 421 -9.18 -6.34 -6.83
CA ASN A 421 -8.59 -7.14 -5.75
C ASN A 421 -7.64 -6.28 -4.92
N LEU A 422 -7.68 -6.44 -3.59
CA LEU A 422 -6.78 -5.81 -2.64
C LEU A 422 -6.08 -6.88 -1.81
N THR A 423 -4.75 -6.86 -1.83
CA THR A 423 -3.90 -7.70 -0.99
C THR A 423 -3.02 -6.82 -0.09
N LEU A 424 -3.09 -7.04 1.23
CA LEU A 424 -2.22 -6.42 2.23
C LEU A 424 -1.26 -7.48 2.79
N GLN A 425 0.05 -7.22 2.74
CA GLN A 425 1.08 -8.13 3.25
C GLN A 425 2.10 -7.35 4.07
N ASP A 426 2.20 -7.65 5.36
CA ASP A 426 3.02 -6.86 6.28
C ASP A 426 2.79 -5.35 6.15
N SER A 427 1.53 -4.92 6.09
CA SER A 427 1.16 -3.53 5.81
C SER A 427 0.30 -2.93 6.92
N ARG A 428 0.28 -1.60 6.99
CA ARG A 428 -0.59 -0.81 7.87
C ARG A 428 -1.40 0.16 7.03
N LEU A 429 -2.71 -0.07 6.95
CA LEU A 429 -3.67 0.83 6.32
C LEU A 429 -4.42 1.57 7.44
N GLN A 430 -4.19 2.87 7.55
CA GLN A 430 -4.65 3.66 8.68
C GLN A 430 -5.42 4.90 8.24
N SER A 431 -6.37 5.34 9.06
CA SER A 431 -6.74 6.75 9.16
C SER A 431 -6.62 7.21 10.62
N SER A 432 -5.67 8.10 10.89
CA SER A 432 -5.38 8.58 12.25
C SER A 432 -6.42 9.55 12.81
N GLY A 433 -7.25 10.18 11.97
CA GLY A 433 -8.27 11.14 12.37
C GLY A 433 -9.70 10.81 11.94
N ALA A 434 -9.90 9.84 11.04
CA ALA A 434 -11.22 9.54 10.47
C ALA A 434 -11.43 8.04 10.23
N ALA A 435 -12.23 7.71 9.22
CA ALA A 435 -12.60 6.34 8.85
C ALA A 435 -11.63 5.73 7.82
N VAL A 436 -11.59 4.40 7.80
CA VAL A 436 -11.02 3.62 6.69
C VAL A 436 -12.18 2.98 5.91
N ALA A 437 -12.20 3.19 4.60
CA ALA A 437 -13.17 2.59 3.68
C ALA A 437 -12.44 1.75 2.63
N ILE A 438 -12.83 0.49 2.49
CA ILE A 438 -12.26 -0.45 1.53
C ILE A 438 -13.43 -1.02 0.73
N ASP A 439 -13.37 -0.89 -0.58
CA ASP A 439 -14.27 -1.54 -1.52
C ASP A 439 -13.45 -2.36 -2.52
N ALA A 440 -13.50 -3.69 -2.38
CA ALA A 440 -12.76 -4.63 -3.20
C ALA A 440 -13.72 -5.56 -3.96
N THR A 441 -14.16 -5.18 -5.16
CA THR A 441 -15.27 -5.87 -5.86
C THR A 441 -15.06 -7.38 -6.11
N GLY A 442 -13.81 -7.85 -6.04
CA GLY A 442 -13.40 -9.25 -6.06
C GLY A 442 -12.88 -9.70 -4.69
N ARG A 443 -11.57 -9.88 -4.53
CA ARG A 443 -10.98 -10.44 -3.31
C ARG A 443 -10.29 -9.39 -2.47
N TYR A 444 -10.59 -9.38 -1.17
CA TYR A 444 -9.78 -8.76 -0.13
C TYR A 444 -8.99 -9.85 0.61
N ALA A 445 -7.67 -9.71 0.65
CA ALA A 445 -6.78 -10.58 1.39
C ALA A 445 -5.85 -9.75 2.28
N GLN A 446 -5.80 -10.10 3.55
CA GLN A 446 -4.91 -9.49 4.53
C GLN A 446 -4.05 -10.58 5.16
N THR A 447 -2.72 -10.42 5.16
CA THR A 447 -1.81 -11.30 5.88
C THR A 447 -0.84 -10.45 6.69
N ASP A 448 -0.71 -10.77 7.97
CA ASP A 448 0.20 -10.08 8.89
C ASP A 448 0.06 -8.57 8.76
N SER A 449 -1.14 -7.99 8.81
CA SER A 449 -1.34 -6.56 8.50
C SER A 449 -2.35 -5.91 9.44
N ASP A 450 -2.36 -4.57 9.48
CA ASP A 450 -3.25 -3.78 10.33
C ASP A 450 -4.12 -2.84 9.49
N VAL A 451 -5.42 -2.84 9.77
CA VAL A 451 -6.38 -1.83 9.31
C VAL A 451 -6.90 -1.08 10.52
N LEU A 452 -6.54 0.20 10.64
CA LEU A 452 -6.78 1.00 11.85
C LEU A 452 -7.52 2.29 11.53
N ALA A 453 -8.68 2.52 12.14
CA ALA A 453 -9.41 3.78 12.02
C ALA A 453 -9.60 4.45 13.38
N ALA A 454 -9.47 5.78 13.41
CA ALA A 454 -9.92 6.57 14.56
C ALA A 454 -11.45 6.54 14.68
N GLY A 455 -12.16 6.64 13.54
CA GLY A 455 -13.60 6.47 13.42
C GLY A 455 -13.96 5.01 13.12
N ASP A 456 -14.55 4.79 11.93
CA ASP A 456 -15.08 3.49 11.50
C ASP A 456 -14.15 2.74 10.55
N VAL A 457 -14.29 1.41 10.51
CA VAL A 457 -13.78 0.58 9.41
C VAL A 457 -14.96 0.03 8.62
N ARG A 458 -15.04 0.36 7.33
CA ARG A 458 -15.99 -0.24 6.38
C ARG A 458 -15.21 -1.04 5.36
N LEU A 459 -15.46 -2.35 5.31
CA LEU A 459 -14.86 -3.27 4.35
C LEU A 459 -15.98 -3.96 3.57
N HIS A 460 -16.02 -3.71 2.27
CA HIS A 460 -16.82 -4.44 1.31
C HIS A 460 -15.91 -5.24 0.37
N ALA A 461 -16.19 -6.52 0.14
CA ALA A 461 -15.50 -7.28 -0.89
C ALA A 461 -16.28 -8.48 -1.42
N GLY A 462 -15.99 -8.96 -2.62
CA GLY A 462 -16.56 -10.23 -3.10
C GLY A 462 -16.19 -11.43 -2.21
N THR A 463 -14.95 -11.47 -1.68
CA THR A 463 -14.55 -12.39 -0.60
C THR A 463 -13.56 -11.71 0.35
N VAL A 464 -13.60 -12.07 1.63
CA VAL A 464 -12.72 -11.51 2.67
C VAL A 464 -11.90 -12.62 3.31
N ALA A 465 -10.57 -12.49 3.29
CA ALA A 465 -9.64 -13.34 4.02
C ALA A 465 -8.72 -12.49 4.91
N ILE A 466 -8.74 -12.73 6.22
CA ILE A 466 -7.88 -12.09 7.20
C ILE A 466 -7.06 -13.18 7.87
N ASP A 467 -5.78 -13.27 7.52
CA ASP A 467 -4.87 -14.33 7.95
C ASP A 467 -3.73 -13.75 8.79
N SER A 468 -3.27 -14.53 9.76
CA SER A 468 -2.12 -14.22 10.63
C SER A 468 -1.10 -15.33 10.50
N ALA A 469 0.14 -15.02 10.18
CA ALA A 469 1.21 -16.01 10.01
C ALA A 469 2.41 -15.69 10.90
N ALA A 470 3.04 -14.53 10.69
CA ALA A 470 4.15 -14.06 11.50
C ALA A 470 3.71 -13.08 12.61
N ARG A 471 2.54 -12.45 12.47
CA ARG A 471 1.93 -11.60 13.50
C ARG A 471 0.41 -11.58 13.37
N GLN A 472 -0.28 -11.15 14.42
CA GLN A 472 -1.72 -11.03 14.37
C GLN A 472 -2.15 -9.93 13.38
N SER A 473 -3.03 -10.31 12.45
CA SER A 473 -3.74 -9.37 11.59
C SER A 473 -4.85 -8.66 12.37
N THR A 474 -5.04 -7.36 12.15
CA THR A 474 -6.05 -6.57 12.87
C THR A 474 -6.93 -5.73 11.96
N LEU A 475 -8.23 -5.63 12.30
CA LEU A 475 -9.19 -4.64 11.81
C LEU A 475 -9.79 -3.94 13.03
N ILE A 476 -9.42 -2.68 13.28
CA ILE A 476 -9.75 -1.99 14.51
C ILE A 476 -10.34 -0.60 14.22
N ALA A 477 -11.55 -0.37 14.74
CA ALA A 477 -12.15 0.95 14.88
C ALA A 477 -12.02 1.43 16.34
N ARG A 478 -11.25 2.50 16.58
CA ARG A 478 -10.93 2.98 17.94
C ARG A 478 -12.06 3.79 18.57
N GLY A 479 -12.86 4.48 17.77
CA GLY A 479 -14.00 5.27 18.22
C GLY A 479 -15.34 4.84 17.63
N GLY A 480 -15.33 4.15 16.48
CA GLY A 480 -16.52 3.74 15.75
C GLY A 480 -16.71 2.22 15.67
N GLY A 481 -17.38 1.79 14.60
CA GLY A 481 -17.70 0.38 14.36
C GLY A 481 -16.86 -0.25 13.26
N VAL A 482 -16.84 -1.58 13.24
CA VAL A 482 -16.29 -2.36 12.13
C VAL A 482 -17.44 -3.07 11.40
N LEU A 483 -17.61 -2.74 10.13
CA LEU A 483 -18.50 -3.45 9.21
C LEU A 483 -17.66 -4.22 8.19
N VAL A 484 -17.76 -5.54 8.23
CA VAL A 484 -17.24 -6.44 7.19
C VAL A 484 -18.42 -6.99 6.42
N HIS A 485 -18.53 -6.66 5.13
CA HIS A 485 -19.55 -7.13 4.22
C HIS A 485 -18.91 -7.88 3.05
N ALA A 486 -19.30 -9.13 2.84
CA ALA A 486 -18.84 -9.90 1.70
C ALA A 486 -19.97 -10.52 0.86
N ASP A 487 -19.87 -10.41 -0.46
CA ASP A 487 -20.79 -11.06 -1.42
C ASP A 487 -20.59 -12.59 -1.48
N GLY A 488 -19.52 -13.08 -0.83
CA GLY A 488 -19.16 -14.48 -0.75
C GLY A 488 -18.78 -14.83 0.69
N ASN A 489 -17.64 -15.49 0.87
CA ASN A 489 -17.20 -15.95 2.18
C ASN A 489 -16.38 -14.90 2.94
N VAL A 490 -16.50 -14.93 4.27
CA VAL A 490 -15.59 -14.24 5.20
C VAL A 490 -14.80 -15.28 5.99
N THR A 491 -13.48 -15.23 5.90
CA THR A 491 -12.58 -16.05 6.70
C THR A 491 -11.69 -15.16 7.56
N ASN A 492 -11.77 -15.33 8.87
CA ASN A 492 -10.85 -14.76 9.85
C ASN A 492 -10.02 -15.89 10.47
N SER A 493 -8.78 -16.04 10.03
CA SER A 493 -7.81 -16.96 10.59
C SER A 493 -6.89 -16.18 11.51
N GLY A 494 -7.07 -16.33 12.82
CA GLY A 494 -6.19 -15.77 13.85
C GLY A 494 -6.18 -14.25 13.96
N GLY A 495 -7.01 -13.54 13.18
CA GLY A 495 -7.10 -12.09 13.22
C GLY A 495 -8.01 -11.56 14.33
N LEU A 496 -7.79 -10.28 14.67
CA LEU A 496 -8.60 -9.52 15.62
C LEU A 496 -9.47 -8.50 14.88
N ILE A 497 -10.79 -8.64 14.99
CA ILE A 497 -11.77 -7.65 14.52
C ILE A 497 -12.39 -6.99 15.75
N LEU A 498 -12.16 -5.69 15.93
CA LEU A 498 -12.57 -4.95 17.12
C LEU A 498 -13.24 -3.63 16.77
N GLY A 499 -14.45 -3.42 17.30
CA GLY A 499 -15.14 -2.13 17.24
C GLY A 499 -15.64 -1.67 18.60
N GLN A 500 -15.97 -0.38 18.70
CA GLN A 500 -16.53 0.23 19.92
C GLN A 500 -18.05 0.30 19.87
N THR A 501 -18.61 0.92 18.83
CA THR A 501 -20.03 1.22 18.70
C THR A 501 -20.49 0.99 17.26
N ARG A 502 -21.79 0.78 17.01
CA ARG A 502 -22.29 0.66 15.63
C ARG A 502 -22.04 1.92 14.81
N ILE A 503 -21.88 1.74 13.51
CA ILE A 503 -21.67 2.84 12.57
C ILE A 503 -22.99 3.59 12.37
N LEU A 504 -23.03 4.87 12.73
CA LEU A 504 -24.22 5.70 12.56
C LEU A 504 -24.50 5.98 11.09
N GLY A 505 -25.78 5.90 10.70
CA GLY A 505 -26.23 6.15 9.32
C GLY A 505 -25.89 5.03 8.33
N GLU A 506 -25.30 3.92 8.78
CA GLU A 506 -25.01 2.74 7.97
C GLU A 506 -26.00 1.61 8.30
N PRO A 507 -27.03 1.35 7.46
CA PRO A 507 -28.08 0.38 7.76
C PRO A 507 -27.57 -1.05 7.95
N LEU A 508 -26.43 -1.40 7.34
CA LEU A 508 -25.84 -2.73 7.49
C LEU A 508 -25.07 -2.90 8.81
N SER A 509 -24.74 -1.81 9.52
CA SER A 509 -24.04 -1.85 10.80
C SER A 509 -25.03 -1.96 11.96
N ALA A 510 -25.10 -3.15 12.55
CA ALA A 510 -26.06 -3.47 13.61
C ALA A 510 -25.45 -3.49 15.02
N GLY A 511 -24.13 -3.38 15.14
CA GLY A 511 -23.39 -3.40 16.40
C GLY A 511 -21.96 -2.88 16.23
N ALA A 512 -21.18 -2.88 17.31
CA ALA A 512 -19.76 -2.52 17.34
C ALA A 512 -18.95 -3.28 16.28
N VAL A 513 -19.24 -4.57 16.13
CA VAL A 513 -18.73 -5.40 15.04
C VAL A 513 -19.92 -6.02 14.33
N THR A 514 -19.99 -5.81 13.02
CA THR A 514 -20.96 -6.47 12.16
C THR A 514 -20.23 -7.20 11.04
N VAL A 515 -20.40 -8.52 10.97
CA VAL A 515 -19.87 -9.37 9.90
C VAL A 515 -21.03 -9.94 9.11
N ARG A 516 -21.06 -9.69 7.80
CA ARG A 516 -22.09 -10.15 6.88
C ARG A 516 -21.43 -10.85 5.70
N ALA A 517 -21.88 -12.06 5.41
CA ALA A 517 -21.45 -12.86 4.28
C ALA A 517 -22.68 -13.40 3.56
N ASP A 518 -22.78 -13.23 2.24
CA ASP A 518 -23.77 -13.95 1.44
C ASP A 518 -23.41 -15.46 1.34
N GLY A 519 -22.13 -15.79 1.51
CA GLY A 519 -21.63 -17.13 1.75
C GLY A 519 -21.51 -17.47 3.24
N SER A 520 -20.47 -18.23 3.60
CA SER A 520 -20.19 -18.65 4.97
C SER A 520 -19.23 -17.71 5.71
N VAL A 521 -19.33 -17.68 7.04
CA VAL A 521 -18.38 -17.01 7.94
C VAL A 521 -17.58 -18.07 8.69
N LEU A 522 -16.26 -18.08 8.52
CA LEU A 522 -15.33 -18.88 9.32
C LEU A 522 -14.49 -17.97 10.20
N ASN A 523 -14.69 -18.04 11.51
CA ASN A 523 -13.79 -17.47 12.51
C ASN A 523 -13.00 -18.62 13.13
N THR A 524 -11.68 -18.68 12.90
CA THR A 524 -10.82 -19.75 13.39
C THR A 524 -9.57 -19.20 14.04
N SER A 525 -9.15 -19.81 15.14
CA SER A 525 -7.81 -19.52 15.69
C SER A 525 -6.74 -20.27 14.89
N MET A 526 -5.51 -19.86 15.09
CA MET A 526 -4.27 -20.58 14.79
C MET A 526 -3.54 -20.92 16.09
N PRO A 527 -2.49 -21.78 16.05
CA PRO A 527 -1.75 -22.15 17.26
C PRO A 527 -1.29 -20.93 18.07
N ASP A 528 -0.76 -19.90 17.39
CA ASP A 528 -0.17 -18.73 18.03
C ASP A 528 -1.08 -17.50 18.05
N TYR A 529 -2.15 -17.48 17.24
CA TYR A 529 -3.01 -16.31 17.07
C TYR A 529 -4.49 -16.68 17.20
N LEU A 530 -5.18 -16.03 18.15
CA LEU A 530 -6.61 -16.25 18.36
C LEU A 530 -7.43 -15.51 17.31
N GLY A 531 -8.40 -16.19 16.70
CA GLY A 531 -9.44 -15.54 15.89
C GLY A 531 -10.46 -14.89 16.82
N ILE A 532 -10.61 -13.57 16.77
CA ILE A 532 -11.46 -12.81 17.70
C ILE A 532 -12.35 -11.82 16.95
N LEU A 533 -13.66 -11.89 17.22
CA LEU A 533 -14.61 -10.81 16.97
C LEU A 533 -14.97 -10.17 18.31
N PHE A 534 -14.75 -8.87 18.50
CA PHE A 534 -15.01 -8.20 19.77
C PHE A 534 -15.73 -6.86 19.64
N GLY A 535 -16.93 -6.79 20.24
CA GLY A 535 -17.69 -5.55 20.43
C GLY A 535 -17.50 -5.01 21.84
N ALA A 536 -16.80 -3.87 21.96
CA ALA A 536 -16.36 -3.36 23.25
C ALA A 536 -17.43 -2.55 24.01
N ALA A 537 -18.31 -1.83 23.32
CA ALA A 537 -19.36 -1.02 23.96
C ALA A 537 -20.74 -1.18 23.31
N ASP A 538 -20.87 -2.08 22.34
CA ASP A 538 -22.11 -2.37 21.60
C ASP A 538 -22.06 -3.82 21.08
N ASP A 539 -23.08 -4.23 20.33
CA ASP A 539 -23.34 -5.61 19.96
C ASP A 539 -22.28 -6.20 19.00
N VAL A 540 -22.17 -7.54 18.98
CA VAL A 540 -21.52 -8.28 17.89
C VAL A 540 -22.59 -9.00 17.10
N VAL A 541 -22.64 -8.73 15.80
CA VAL A 541 -23.67 -9.24 14.90
C VAL A 541 -23.00 -9.99 13.76
N VAL A 542 -23.36 -11.27 13.57
CA VAL A 542 -22.86 -12.11 12.48
C VAL A 542 -24.04 -12.63 11.66
N ARG A 543 -23.96 -12.48 10.34
CA ARG A 543 -24.96 -12.96 9.36
C ARG A 543 -24.27 -13.73 8.24
N ALA A 544 -24.76 -14.93 7.95
CA ALA A 544 -24.27 -15.74 6.83
C ALA A 544 -25.44 -16.31 5.99
N GLY A 545 -25.33 -16.23 4.66
CA GLY A 545 -26.17 -17.02 3.75
C GLY A 545 -25.79 -18.50 3.74
N GLY A 546 -24.57 -18.84 4.13
CA GLY A 546 -24.10 -20.20 4.42
C GLY A 546 -24.02 -20.50 5.92
N ASP A 547 -22.94 -21.16 6.32
CA ASP A 547 -22.67 -21.53 7.72
C ASP A 547 -21.96 -20.40 8.48
N VAL A 548 -22.14 -20.35 9.80
CA VAL A 548 -21.27 -19.60 10.71
C VAL A 548 -20.48 -20.59 11.56
N VAL A 549 -19.16 -20.64 11.36
CA VAL A 549 -18.26 -21.55 12.08
C VAL A 549 -17.30 -20.75 12.95
N ASN A 550 -17.39 -20.94 14.25
CA ASN A 550 -16.43 -20.47 15.25
C ASN A 550 -15.60 -21.66 15.74
N ARG A 551 -14.35 -21.78 15.25
CA ARG A 551 -13.49 -22.94 15.52
C ARG A 551 -12.27 -22.54 16.34
N TYR A 552 -12.18 -23.01 17.59
CA TYR A 552 -11.16 -22.57 18.57
C TYR A 552 -11.11 -21.04 18.81
N ALA A 553 -12.10 -20.32 18.31
CA ALA A 553 -12.07 -18.87 18.17
C ALA A 553 -13.06 -18.23 19.13
N ARG A 554 -13.09 -16.89 19.15
CA ARG A 554 -13.89 -16.13 20.11
C ARG A 554 -14.80 -15.13 19.40
N MET A 555 -16.06 -15.13 19.80
CA MET A 555 -17.00 -14.03 19.53
C MET A 555 -17.42 -13.46 20.88
N LEU A 556 -17.02 -12.22 21.15
CA LEU A 556 -17.13 -11.57 22.44
C LEU A 556 -17.94 -10.28 22.30
N SER A 557 -18.98 -10.10 23.09
CA SER A 557 -19.80 -8.89 23.06
C SER A 557 -20.05 -8.37 24.48
N ASN A 558 -19.72 -7.10 24.73
CA ASN A 558 -20.18 -6.41 25.94
C ASN A 558 -21.65 -5.95 25.83
N GLY A 559 -22.26 -6.09 24.66
CA GLY A 559 -23.69 -5.95 24.42
C GLY A 559 -24.37 -7.30 24.24
N TYR A 560 -25.17 -7.41 23.17
CA TYR A 560 -25.73 -8.65 22.67
C TYR A 560 -24.79 -9.34 21.68
N LEU A 561 -24.81 -10.67 21.67
CA LEU A 561 -24.23 -11.47 20.60
C LEU A 561 -25.36 -12.06 19.76
N ASP A 562 -25.42 -11.73 18.48
CA ASP A 562 -26.48 -12.20 17.58
C ASP A 562 -25.88 -12.84 16.33
N VAL A 563 -26.00 -14.17 16.23
CA VAL A 563 -25.43 -14.99 15.15
C VAL A 563 -26.54 -15.69 14.40
N GLN A 564 -26.64 -15.44 13.09
CA GLN A 564 -27.66 -16.04 12.24
C GLN A 564 -27.02 -16.60 10.96
N ALA A 565 -27.33 -17.85 10.65
CA ALA A 565 -26.91 -18.56 9.46
C ALA A 565 -28.14 -19.10 8.72
N SER A 566 -28.14 -19.12 7.39
CA SER A 566 -29.12 -19.93 6.66
C SER A 566 -28.70 -21.41 6.62
N GLY A 567 -27.39 -21.67 6.75
CA GLY A 567 -26.80 -22.98 7.05
C GLY A 567 -26.71 -23.23 8.56
N ASP A 568 -25.63 -23.87 9.01
CA ASP A 568 -25.43 -24.26 10.40
C ASP A 568 -24.65 -23.19 11.20
N VAL A 569 -24.97 -23.05 12.48
CA VAL A 569 -24.15 -22.31 13.45
C VAL A 569 -23.34 -23.31 14.25
N ILE A 570 -22.02 -23.26 14.13
CA ILE A 570 -21.10 -24.25 14.68
C ILE A 570 -20.11 -23.54 15.60
N ASN A 571 -20.13 -23.86 16.89
CA ASN A 571 -19.10 -23.48 17.86
C ASN A 571 -18.35 -24.74 18.26
N ALA A 572 -17.10 -24.89 17.81
CA ALA A 572 -16.42 -26.18 17.90
C ALA A 572 -14.92 -26.11 18.21
N ILE A 573 -14.44 -27.15 18.90
CA ILE A 573 -13.06 -27.58 18.86
C ILE A 573 -12.98 -28.91 18.10
N THR A 574 -11.77 -29.34 17.73
CA THR A 574 -11.51 -30.62 17.08
C THR A 574 -10.58 -31.46 17.94
N LYS A 575 -10.52 -32.76 17.66
CA LYS A 575 -9.58 -33.68 18.28
C LYS A 575 -9.06 -34.69 17.28
N THR A 576 -7.90 -35.23 17.58
CA THR A 576 -7.41 -36.47 17.00
C THR A 576 -8.07 -37.65 17.72
N ASP A 577 -8.45 -38.68 16.98
CA ASP A 577 -8.96 -39.91 17.58
C ASP A 577 -7.82 -40.72 18.19
N GLY A 578 -8.05 -41.24 19.39
CA GLY A 578 -7.12 -42.15 20.05
C GLY A 578 -7.22 -43.57 19.52
N VAL A 579 -6.42 -44.47 20.11
CA VAL A 579 -6.36 -45.88 19.71
C VAL A 579 -7.75 -46.53 19.72
N ASN A 580 -8.06 -47.31 18.68
CA ASN A 580 -9.37 -47.96 18.48
C ASN A 580 -10.58 -47.01 18.52
N GLY A 581 -10.39 -45.73 18.18
CA GLY A 581 -11.47 -44.74 18.12
C GLY A 581 -12.08 -44.43 19.51
N GLY A 582 -11.30 -44.55 20.59
CA GLY A 582 -11.80 -44.33 21.94
C GLY A 582 -12.56 -45.52 22.55
N THR A 583 -12.55 -46.67 21.89
CA THR A 583 -13.15 -47.89 22.45
C THR A 583 -12.20 -48.57 23.44
N PRO A 584 -12.68 -48.96 24.64
CA PRO A 584 -11.83 -49.65 25.60
C PRO A 584 -11.32 -51.00 25.09
N SER A 585 -10.05 -51.30 25.36
CA SER A 585 -9.40 -52.57 25.07
C SER A 585 -8.99 -53.29 26.35
N ILE A 586 -9.17 -54.61 26.37
CA ILE A 586 -8.80 -55.46 27.50
C ILE A 586 -7.81 -56.51 27.01
N ALA A 587 -6.64 -56.55 27.63
CA ALA A 587 -5.61 -57.55 27.34
C ALA A 587 -5.40 -58.47 28.54
N ASN A 588 -5.30 -59.77 28.28
CA ASN A 588 -4.98 -60.79 29.29
C ASN A 588 -3.75 -61.56 28.84
N ALA A 589 -2.75 -61.68 29.71
CA ALA A 589 -1.54 -62.46 29.48
C ALA A 589 -1.23 -63.36 30.68
N SER A 590 -0.72 -64.55 30.40
CA SER A 590 -0.25 -65.47 31.45
C SER A 590 1.07 -66.09 31.05
N GLY A 591 2.05 -66.10 31.96
CA GLY A 591 3.37 -66.67 31.70
C GLY A 591 3.96 -67.35 32.95
N THR A 592 4.65 -68.47 32.74
CA THR A 592 5.31 -69.22 33.81
C THR A 592 6.67 -68.59 34.08
N ARG A 593 6.91 -68.08 35.30
CA ARG A 593 8.21 -67.46 35.65
C ARG A 593 9.18 -68.41 36.34
N TRP A 594 8.67 -69.41 37.05
CA TRP A 594 9.42 -70.49 37.70
C TRP A 594 8.52 -71.72 37.75
N LEU A 595 9.10 -72.94 37.79
CA LEU A 595 8.51 -74.25 37.45
C LEU A 595 7.07 -74.57 37.93
N VAL A 596 6.50 -73.82 38.88
CA VAL A 596 5.12 -74.00 39.37
C VAL A 596 4.30 -72.70 39.50
N LEU A 597 4.90 -71.50 39.30
CA LEU A 597 4.24 -70.21 39.53
C LEU A 597 3.91 -69.50 38.20
N LYS A 598 2.61 -69.30 37.94
CA LYS A 598 2.08 -68.55 36.80
C LYS A 598 1.82 -67.09 37.18
N LYS A 599 2.47 -66.15 36.49
CA LYS A 599 2.11 -64.73 36.54
C LYS A 599 0.92 -64.51 35.61
N ARG A 600 -0.19 -63.99 36.12
CA ARG A 600 -1.32 -63.52 35.30
C ARG A 600 -1.34 -62.01 35.32
N SER A 601 -1.40 -61.38 34.17
CA SER A 601 -1.55 -59.94 34.02
C SER A 601 -2.75 -59.62 33.15
N SER A 602 -3.55 -58.66 33.59
CA SER A 602 -4.67 -58.13 32.84
C SER A 602 -4.54 -56.61 32.77
N SER A 603 -4.79 -56.02 31.60
CA SER A 603 -4.84 -54.57 31.41
C SER A 603 -6.17 -54.15 30.79
N PHE A 604 -6.56 -52.92 31.11
CA PHE A 604 -7.64 -52.16 30.53
C PHE A 604 -7.04 -50.85 30.05
N ASP A 605 -7.26 -50.55 28.78
CA ASP A 605 -6.65 -49.43 28.08
C ASP A 605 -7.71 -48.76 27.22
N VAL A 606 -7.94 -47.48 27.45
CA VAL A 606 -8.80 -46.63 26.60
C VAL A 606 -8.06 -45.33 26.31
N ASP A 607 -8.12 -44.91 25.06
CA ASP A 607 -7.47 -43.70 24.58
C ASP A 607 -8.46 -42.91 23.73
N TYR A 608 -8.94 -41.78 24.25
CA TYR A 608 -9.88 -40.89 23.57
C TYR A 608 -9.20 -39.93 22.58
N GLY A 609 -7.86 -39.93 22.54
CA GLY A 609 -7.04 -39.02 21.74
C GLY A 609 -6.86 -37.66 22.41
N GLU A 610 -6.32 -36.71 21.67
CA GLU A 610 -5.98 -35.37 22.18
C GLU A 610 -6.65 -34.27 21.34
N SER A 611 -6.99 -33.16 21.98
CA SER A 611 -7.47 -31.97 21.27
C SER A 611 -6.33 -31.40 20.42
N ASP A 612 -6.65 -30.99 19.19
CA ASP A 612 -5.63 -30.49 18.25
C ASP A 612 -4.95 -29.22 18.76
N ARG A 613 -5.60 -28.50 19.70
CA ARG A 613 -5.08 -27.28 20.33
C ARG A 613 -5.42 -27.24 21.82
N SER A 614 -4.64 -27.97 22.61
CA SER A 614 -4.82 -28.02 24.06
C SER A 614 -4.81 -26.62 24.68
N GLY A 615 -5.83 -26.31 25.48
CA GLY A 615 -6.00 -25.00 26.14
C GLY A 615 -6.69 -23.92 25.31
N GLN A 616 -6.99 -24.15 24.02
CA GLN A 616 -7.86 -23.27 23.24
C GLN A 616 -9.27 -23.85 23.16
N THR A 617 -10.26 -23.12 23.66
CA THR A 617 -11.69 -23.46 23.49
C THR A 617 -12.38 -22.44 22.58
N ALA A 618 -13.50 -22.86 21.99
CA ALA A 618 -14.33 -22.00 21.16
C ALA A 618 -15.38 -21.29 22.03
N TYR A 619 -15.36 -19.95 22.05
CA TYR A 619 -16.20 -19.15 22.93
C TYR A 619 -17.19 -18.28 22.15
N LEU A 620 -18.44 -18.35 22.56
CA LEU A 620 -19.47 -17.34 22.28
C LEU A 620 -19.86 -16.70 23.61
N LEU A 621 -19.54 -15.43 23.81
CA LEU A 621 -19.76 -14.71 25.06
C LEU A 621 -20.50 -13.40 24.82
N SER A 622 -21.55 -13.16 25.58
CA SER A 622 -22.21 -11.86 25.67
C SER A 622 -22.43 -11.42 27.12
N ASP A 623 -22.60 -10.12 27.34
CA ASP A 623 -23.05 -9.59 28.62
C ASP A 623 -24.59 -9.56 28.71
N ARG A 624 -25.26 -8.96 27.71
CA ARG A 624 -26.71 -8.67 27.75
C ARG A 624 -27.61 -9.76 27.20
N GLY A 625 -27.06 -10.69 26.40
CA GLY A 625 -27.79 -11.83 25.86
C GLY A 625 -27.23 -12.37 24.55
N THR A 626 -27.44 -13.65 24.31
CA THR A 626 -26.95 -14.36 23.11
C THR A 626 -28.13 -14.91 22.32
N THR A 627 -28.18 -14.64 21.02
CA THR A 627 -29.15 -15.23 20.08
C THR A 627 -28.40 -16.00 18.99
N LEU A 628 -28.75 -17.27 18.81
CA LEU A 628 -28.19 -18.15 17.78
C LEU A 628 -29.32 -18.71 16.92
N ALA A 629 -29.23 -18.56 15.60
CA ALA A 629 -30.22 -19.12 14.67
C ALA A 629 -29.55 -19.77 13.45
N GLY A 630 -30.02 -20.96 13.08
CA GLY A 630 -29.53 -21.69 11.90
C GLY A 630 -30.33 -22.95 11.61
N ARG A 631 -29.96 -23.66 10.53
CA ARG A 631 -30.47 -25.00 10.24
C ARG A 631 -30.20 -25.92 11.41
N ASN A 632 -28.95 -26.00 11.84
CA ASN A 632 -28.54 -26.62 13.09
C ASN A 632 -27.77 -25.61 13.95
N VAL A 633 -27.86 -25.75 15.27
CA VAL A 633 -27.00 -25.04 16.23
C VAL A 633 -26.20 -26.08 16.99
N LEU A 634 -24.90 -26.16 16.68
CA LEU A 634 -23.99 -27.19 17.14
C LEU A 634 -22.90 -26.58 18.03
N ASN A 635 -22.84 -27.01 19.28
CA ASN A 635 -21.79 -26.63 20.22
C ASN A 635 -20.96 -27.88 20.59
N SER A 636 -19.83 -28.09 19.93
CA SER A 636 -19.00 -29.30 20.07
C SER A 636 -17.68 -28.99 20.76
N GLY A 637 -17.62 -29.24 22.07
CA GLY A 637 -16.47 -28.88 22.91
C GLY A 637 -16.22 -27.37 23.04
N GLY A 638 -17.18 -26.55 22.60
CA GLY A 638 -17.20 -25.11 22.81
C GLY A 638 -18.01 -24.69 24.05
N GLU A 639 -17.96 -23.40 24.34
CA GLU A 639 -18.66 -22.77 25.46
C GLU A 639 -19.48 -21.56 25.00
N ILE A 640 -20.72 -21.49 25.47
CA ILE A 640 -21.68 -20.42 25.13
C ILE A 640 -22.18 -19.79 26.42
N TYR A 641 -21.99 -18.48 26.55
CA TYR A 641 -22.30 -17.71 27.74
C TYR A 641 -23.15 -16.48 27.43
N ALA A 642 -24.04 -16.15 28.36
CA ALA A 642 -24.62 -14.83 28.51
C ALA A 642 -24.56 -14.44 29.99
N ASN A 643 -23.64 -13.55 30.36
CA ASN A 643 -23.32 -13.30 31.78
C ASN A 643 -24.49 -12.75 32.59
N ASN A 644 -25.16 -11.73 32.07
CA ASN A 644 -26.26 -11.03 32.72
C ASN A 644 -27.57 -11.11 31.91
N GLY A 645 -27.58 -11.93 30.86
CA GLY A 645 -28.61 -11.98 29.83
C GLY A 645 -29.17 -13.38 29.58
N PRO A 646 -30.22 -13.48 28.75
CA PRO A 646 -30.75 -14.77 28.30
C PRO A 646 -29.94 -15.34 27.13
N ILE A 647 -30.06 -16.64 26.92
CA ILE A 647 -29.64 -17.32 25.68
C ILE A 647 -30.88 -17.76 24.92
N LYS A 648 -30.97 -17.42 23.62
CA LYS A 648 -32.04 -17.84 22.71
C LYS A 648 -31.45 -18.62 21.55
N ILE A 649 -31.95 -19.84 21.35
CA ILE A 649 -31.53 -20.73 20.28
C ILE A 649 -32.72 -21.08 19.39
N ARG A 650 -32.55 -20.88 18.09
CA ARG A 650 -33.53 -21.21 17.06
C ARG A 650 -32.89 -22.12 16.02
N ALA A 651 -33.01 -23.43 16.21
CA ALA A 651 -32.58 -24.43 15.25
C ALA A 651 -33.78 -24.87 14.40
N ILE A 652 -33.68 -24.81 13.07
CA ILE A 652 -34.72 -25.35 12.19
C ILE A 652 -34.84 -26.86 12.38
N GLU A 653 -33.71 -27.55 12.52
CA GLU A 653 -33.64 -28.99 12.70
C GLU A 653 -33.18 -29.35 14.11
N THR A 654 -31.87 -29.24 14.38
CA THR A 654 -31.27 -29.80 15.59
C THR A 654 -30.50 -28.76 16.37
N PHE A 655 -30.76 -28.70 17.67
CA PHE A 655 -29.81 -28.14 18.64
C PHE A 655 -29.01 -29.30 19.24
N ARG A 656 -27.68 -29.21 19.24
CA ARG A 656 -26.81 -30.19 19.91
C ARG A 656 -25.70 -29.47 20.66
N THR A 657 -25.59 -29.73 21.95
CA THR A 657 -24.40 -29.38 22.74
C THR A 657 -23.72 -30.66 23.20
N GLU A 658 -22.41 -30.74 23.02
CA GLU A 658 -21.64 -31.92 23.37
C GLU A 658 -20.28 -31.56 23.97
N GLY A 659 -19.91 -32.30 25.01
CA GLY A 659 -18.55 -32.28 25.54
C GLY A 659 -17.64 -33.16 24.68
N ILE A 660 -16.38 -32.78 24.53
CA ILE A 660 -15.39 -33.60 23.82
C ILE A 660 -14.50 -34.30 24.83
N THR A 661 -14.55 -35.64 24.81
CA THR A 661 -13.68 -36.47 25.64
C THR A 661 -12.29 -36.59 25.02
N THR A 662 -11.26 -36.31 25.81
CA THR A 662 -9.84 -36.43 25.46
C THR A 662 -9.06 -37.13 26.58
N GLY A 663 -7.82 -37.54 26.30
CA GLY A 663 -6.94 -38.22 27.23
C GLY A 663 -7.15 -39.73 27.25
N SER A 664 -6.49 -40.42 28.17
CA SER A 664 -6.51 -41.88 28.24
C SER A 664 -6.73 -42.38 29.66
N ALA A 665 -7.12 -43.64 29.80
CA ALA A 665 -7.16 -44.33 31.07
C ALA A 665 -6.54 -45.72 30.93
N HIS A 666 -5.68 -46.04 31.89
CA HIS A 666 -4.97 -47.30 31.98
C HIS A 666 -5.20 -47.92 33.35
N TYR A 667 -5.53 -49.21 33.38
CA TYR A 667 -5.57 -50.01 34.60
C TYR A 667 -4.89 -51.35 34.35
N SER A 668 -3.91 -51.71 35.18
CA SER A 668 -3.26 -53.02 35.11
C SER A 668 -3.34 -53.75 36.45
N ARG A 669 -3.50 -55.06 36.37
CA ARG A 669 -3.45 -55.98 37.49
C ARG A 669 -2.55 -57.14 37.16
N SER A 670 -1.53 -57.39 37.97
CA SER A 670 -0.60 -58.50 37.81
C SER A 670 -0.50 -59.31 39.10
N CYS A 671 -0.85 -60.59 39.05
CA CYS A 671 -0.84 -61.51 40.20
C CYS A 671 0.15 -62.66 39.99
N LEU A 672 1.02 -62.90 40.98
CA LEU A 672 1.91 -64.07 41.05
C LEU A 672 1.73 -64.83 42.37
N ILE A 673 1.96 -64.15 43.51
CA ILE A 673 1.63 -64.59 44.88
C ILE A 673 0.84 -63.47 45.56
N VAL A 674 1.37 -62.24 45.47
CA VAL A 674 0.67 -60.99 45.75
C VAL A 674 0.27 -60.35 44.43
N CYS A 675 -0.88 -59.67 44.39
CA CYS A 675 -1.31 -58.89 43.24
C CYS A 675 -0.76 -57.48 43.35
N ARG A 676 -0.27 -56.94 42.23
CA ARG A 676 0.05 -55.52 42.09
C ARG A 676 -0.94 -54.90 41.14
N THR A 677 -1.46 -53.74 41.51
CA THR A 677 -2.33 -52.94 40.64
C THR A 677 -1.77 -51.55 40.41
N SER A 678 -2.02 -51.01 39.23
CA SER A 678 -1.75 -49.62 38.86
C SER A 678 -2.95 -49.07 38.10
N ALA A 679 -3.33 -47.82 38.36
CA ALA A 679 -4.37 -47.12 37.61
C ALA A 679 -3.88 -45.69 37.33
N LEU A 680 -4.08 -45.23 36.10
CA LEU A 680 -3.83 -43.87 35.66
C LEU A 680 -5.02 -43.43 34.82
N SER A 681 -5.44 -42.18 34.98
CA SER A 681 -6.43 -41.59 34.10
C SER A 681 -6.12 -40.12 33.89
N THR A 682 -6.06 -39.71 32.64
CA THR A 682 -5.99 -38.33 32.17
C THR A 682 -7.27 -37.95 31.42
N SER A 683 -8.30 -38.80 31.44
CA SER A 683 -9.53 -38.57 30.69
C SER A 683 -10.26 -37.34 31.21
N ALA A 684 -10.58 -36.41 30.31
CA ALA A 684 -11.30 -35.19 30.60
C ALA A 684 -12.36 -34.94 29.53
N VAL A 685 -13.45 -34.28 29.92
CA VAL A 685 -14.47 -33.79 28.98
C VAL A 685 -14.32 -32.28 28.90
N THR A 686 -14.03 -31.78 27.70
CA THR A 686 -13.80 -30.35 27.43
C THR A 686 -15.04 -29.75 26.77
N GLY A 687 -15.48 -28.59 27.26
CA GLY A 687 -16.57 -27.81 26.67
C GLY A 687 -17.96 -28.47 26.73
N GLY A 688 -18.81 -28.17 25.75
CA GLY A 688 -20.21 -28.60 25.73
C GLY A 688 -21.08 -27.79 26.69
N LEU A 689 -20.64 -26.58 27.06
CA LEU A 689 -21.28 -25.75 28.08
C LEU A 689 -22.17 -24.67 27.45
N LEU A 690 -23.37 -24.57 27.99
CA LEU A 690 -24.30 -23.46 27.80
C LEU A 690 -24.65 -22.89 29.17
N SER A 691 -24.41 -21.60 29.41
CA SER A 691 -24.71 -20.97 30.70
C SER A 691 -25.27 -19.55 30.52
N ALA A 692 -26.45 -19.30 31.07
CA ALA A 692 -27.09 -17.99 31.05
C ALA A 692 -27.33 -17.45 32.46
N GLY A 693 -27.05 -16.15 32.66
CA GLY A 693 -27.41 -15.42 33.87
C GLY A 693 -28.92 -15.19 34.03
N ARG A 694 -29.70 -15.44 32.97
CA ARG A 694 -31.17 -15.43 32.98
C ARG A 694 -31.70 -16.71 32.31
N ASP A 695 -32.73 -16.57 31.48
CA ASP A 695 -33.43 -17.69 30.85
C ASP A 695 -32.61 -18.29 29.70
N ILE A 696 -32.83 -19.59 29.45
CA ILE A 696 -32.40 -20.27 28.22
C ILE A 696 -33.65 -20.74 27.48
N ASP A 697 -33.86 -20.21 26.28
CA ASP A 697 -34.94 -20.62 25.37
C ASP A 697 -34.35 -21.37 24.18
N ILE A 698 -34.70 -22.65 24.01
CA ILE A 698 -34.26 -23.49 22.91
C ILE A 698 -35.48 -23.93 22.10
N THR A 699 -35.49 -23.61 20.81
CA THR A 699 -36.46 -24.14 19.84
C THR A 699 -35.72 -24.98 18.80
N ALA A 700 -36.15 -26.23 18.60
CA ALA A 700 -35.59 -27.13 17.60
C ALA A 700 -36.68 -27.94 16.90
N GLY A 701 -36.72 -27.93 15.56
CA GLY A 701 -37.80 -28.59 14.80
C GLY A 701 -37.74 -30.12 14.77
N LYS A 702 -36.58 -30.73 15.05
CA LYS A 702 -36.40 -32.19 15.13
C LYS A 702 -35.99 -32.65 16.52
N MET A 703 -34.92 -32.09 17.08
CA MET A 703 -34.30 -32.62 18.30
C MET A 703 -33.46 -31.58 19.05
N ALA A 704 -33.50 -31.65 20.38
CA ALA A 704 -32.60 -30.93 21.28
C ALA A 704 -31.73 -31.94 22.05
N ALA A 705 -30.42 -31.96 21.79
CA ALA A 705 -29.51 -32.97 22.30
C ALA A 705 -28.44 -32.39 23.22
N ASN A 706 -28.22 -33.01 24.37
CA ASN A 706 -27.10 -32.71 25.26
C ASN A 706 -26.31 -33.98 25.53
N VAL A 707 -25.09 -34.07 25.00
CA VAL A 707 -24.23 -35.25 25.05
C VAL A 707 -22.94 -34.93 25.82
N GLY A 708 -22.89 -35.26 27.10
CA GLY A 708 -21.76 -34.97 27.98
C GLY A 708 -21.54 -33.48 28.26
N GLY A 709 -22.44 -32.61 27.78
CA GLY A 709 -22.42 -31.18 28.03
C GLY A 709 -23.18 -30.77 29.30
N ARG A 710 -23.28 -29.46 29.53
CA ARG A 710 -24.04 -28.87 30.62
C ARG A 710 -24.82 -27.67 30.12
N VAL A 711 -26.13 -27.68 30.31
CA VAL A 711 -27.02 -26.55 30.03
C VAL A 711 -27.50 -26.02 31.38
N LEU A 712 -27.15 -24.78 31.70
CA LEU A 712 -27.45 -24.13 32.98
C LEU A 712 -28.12 -22.77 32.76
N ALA A 713 -29.39 -22.66 33.13
CA ALA A 713 -30.10 -21.39 33.22
C ALA A 713 -30.18 -20.94 34.68
N LEU A 714 -29.74 -19.73 35.02
CA LEU A 714 -30.04 -19.15 36.34
C LEU A 714 -31.49 -18.62 36.43
N GLY A 715 -32.15 -18.42 35.29
CA GLY A 715 -33.59 -18.21 35.19
C GLY A 715 -34.33 -19.51 34.86
N ASN A 716 -35.28 -19.42 33.93
CA ASN A 716 -36.03 -20.57 33.40
C ASN A 716 -35.28 -21.23 32.24
N LEU A 717 -35.49 -22.54 32.06
CA LEU A 717 -35.03 -23.30 30.90
C LEU A 717 -36.25 -23.80 30.13
N ILE A 718 -36.45 -23.31 28.91
CA ILE A 718 -37.53 -23.74 28.02
C ILE A 718 -36.92 -24.47 26.84
N VAL A 719 -37.32 -25.73 26.65
CA VAL A 719 -36.91 -26.56 25.51
C VAL A 719 -38.16 -26.94 24.72
N ASP A 720 -38.32 -26.31 23.56
CA ASP A 720 -39.37 -26.60 22.60
C ASP A 720 -38.82 -27.44 21.43
N ALA A 721 -38.99 -28.75 21.52
CA ALA A 721 -38.55 -29.71 20.52
C ALA A 721 -39.38 -31.00 20.58
N PRO A 722 -39.58 -31.73 19.47
CA PRO A 722 -40.28 -33.02 19.48
C PRO A 722 -39.65 -34.04 20.42
N ILE A 723 -38.31 -34.05 20.51
CA ILE A 723 -37.55 -34.90 21.42
C ILE A 723 -36.36 -34.14 22.02
N ALA A 724 -36.16 -34.30 23.33
CA ALA A 724 -35.01 -33.79 24.05
C ALA A 724 -34.20 -34.95 24.67
N THR A 725 -32.88 -34.98 24.45
CA THR A 725 -32.01 -36.05 24.95
C THR A 725 -30.99 -35.55 25.96
N ALA A 726 -30.79 -36.34 27.02
CA ALA A 726 -29.82 -36.13 28.08
C ALA A 726 -28.90 -37.35 28.15
N SER A 727 -27.73 -37.26 27.52
CA SER A 727 -26.77 -38.36 27.41
C SER A 727 -25.48 -38.04 28.14
N GLY A 728 -25.05 -38.89 29.08
CA GLY A 728 -23.76 -38.78 29.74
C GLY A 728 -22.63 -39.39 28.89
N LEU A 729 -21.43 -38.82 28.97
CA LEU A 729 -20.22 -39.42 28.38
C LEU A 729 -19.46 -40.22 29.44
N THR A 730 -18.97 -41.39 29.09
CA THR A 730 -18.14 -42.20 29.99
C THR A 730 -16.78 -41.52 30.20
N GLY A 731 -16.53 -41.05 31.42
CA GLY A 731 -15.21 -40.61 31.88
C GLY A 731 -14.62 -41.58 32.89
N TYR A 732 -13.29 -41.53 33.07
CA TYR A 732 -12.59 -42.37 34.04
C TYR A 732 -11.93 -41.56 35.15
N SER A 733 -11.85 -42.15 36.33
CA SER A 733 -11.10 -41.60 37.46
C SER A 733 -10.28 -42.70 38.12
N ALA A 734 -8.98 -42.48 38.25
CA ALA A 734 -8.06 -43.40 38.89
C ALA A 734 -7.86 -43.01 40.36
N ILE A 735 -8.01 -43.98 41.26
CA ILE A 735 -7.65 -43.84 42.66
C ILE A 735 -6.56 -44.87 42.95
N ALA A 736 -5.36 -44.42 43.26
CA ALA A 736 -4.26 -45.25 43.70
C ALA A 736 -3.79 -44.80 45.09
N ARG A 737 -3.43 -45.73 45.99
CA ARG A 737 -2.56 -45.38 47.12
C ARG A 737 -1.26 -46.15 46.98
N ASP A 738 -0.19 -45.38 46.85
CA ASP A 738 1.19 -45.79 46.69
C ASP A 738 1.99 -45.68 48.01
N ARG A 739 1.39 -45.15 49.09
CA ARG A 739 2.02 -44.93 50.40
C ARG A 739 1.28 -45.63 51.54
N GLY A 740 2.03 -46.19 52.51
CA GLY A 740 1.53 -46.81 53.73
C GLY A 740 2.12 -48.21 54.01
N PHE A 741 1.93 -48.71 55.24
CA PHE A 741 2.50 -49.98 55.73
C PHE A 741 2.14 -51.21 54.88
N LYS A 742 1.03 -51.15 54.13
CA LYS A 742 0.58 -52.21 53.22
C LYS A 742 1.30 -52.20 51.85
N ALA A 743 1.64 -51.01 51.33
CA ALA A 743 2.46 -50.85 50.13
C ALA A 743 3.90 -51.32 50.37
N PHE A 744 4.40 -51.22 51.61
CA PHE A 744 5.71 -51.72 52.05
C PHE A 744 5.85 -53.25 51.89
N PHE A 745 4.77 -54.02 52.06
CA PHE A 745 4.76 -55.47 51.83
C PHE A 745 4.44 -55.89 50.38
N GLY A 746 4.45 -54.94 49.43
CA GLY A 746 4.33 -55.23 47.99
C GLY A 746 2.90 -55.36 47.44
N ASP A 747 1.87 -55.04 48.25
CA ASP A 747 0.46 -54.96 47.86
C ASP A 747 0.11 -53.52 47.47
N THR A 748 0.24 -53.19 46.18
CA THR A 748 -0.20 -51.89 45.65
C THR A 748 -1.67 -51.98 45.26
N TRP A 749 -2.47 -51.05 45.77
CA TRP A 749 -3.89 -50.96 45.44
C TRP A 749 -4.17 -49.72 44.58
N ALA A 750 -4.81 -49.97 43.46
CA ALA A 750 -5.32 -48.98 42.55
C ALA A 750 -6.66 -49.45 41.98
N ARG A 751 -7.59 -48.52 41.78
CA ARG A 751 -8.90 -48.79 41.20
C ARG A 751 -9.23 -47.70 40.19
N LEU A 752 -9.75 -48.13 39.04
CA LEU A 752 -10.27 -47.24 38.01
C LEU A 752 -11.80 -47.27 38.08
N TYR A 753 -12.44 -46.10 38.06
CA TYR A 753 -13.90 -45.96 38.03
C TYR A 753 -14.32 -45.38 36.70
N ALA A 754 -15.34 -45.96 36.07
CA ALA A 754 -16.06 -45.39 34.95
C ALA A 754 -17.30 -44.66 35.48
N MET A 755 -17.56 -43.46 34.99
CA MET A 755 -18.72 -42.67 35.42
C MET A 755 -19.28 -41.85 34.27
N ASP A 756 -20.59 -41.62 34.31
CA ASP A 756 -21.24 -40.71 33.37
C ASP A 756 -20.98 -39.25 33.75
N VAL A 757 -20.36 -38.52 32.82
CA VAL A 757 -19.99 -37.12 32.92
C VAL A 757 -20.90 -36.30 31.99
N GLY A 758 -21.48 -35.23 32.52
CA GLY A 758 -22.31 -34.29 31.77
C GLY A 758 -23.67 -34.86 31.36
N GLY A 759 -24.23 -34.32 30.27
CA GLY A 759 -25.60 -34.62 29.81
C GLY A 759 -26.69 -33.98 30.67
N SER A 760 -26.35 -32.92 31.40
CA SER A 760 -27.24 -32.30 32.39
C SER A 760 -27.97 -31.06 31.85
N TRP A 761 -29.28 -31.01 32.04
CA TRP A 761 -30.15 -29.87 31.79
C TRP A 761 -30.65 -29.33 33.13
N MET A 762 -30.31 -28.08 33.46
CA MET A 762 -30.59 -27.51 34.78
C MET A 762 -31.06 -26.06 34.68
N ALA A 763 -32.07 -25.74 35.49
CA ALA A 763 -32.50 -24.38 35.77
C ALA A 763 -32.52 -24.12 37.28
N ALA A 764 -32.18 -22.91 37.71
CA ALA A 764 -32.49 -22.47 39.06
C ALA A 764 -33.97 -22.06 39.21
N GLY A 765 -34.59 -21.61 38.11
CA GLY A 765 -36.05 -21.48 37.99
C GLY A 765 -36.72 -22.77 37.54
N HIS A 766 -37.66 -22.68 36.60
CA HIS A 766 -38.39 -23.83 36.07
C HIS A 766 -37.76 -24.37 34.79
N THR A 767 -37.68 -25.70 34.66
CA THR A 767 -37.33 -26.40 33.42
C THR A 767 -38.61 -26.92 32.76
N ARG A 768 -38.92 -26.47 31.54
CA ARG A 768 -40.08 -26.91 30.76
C ARG A 768 -39.66 -27.54 29.44
N ILE A 769 -40.17 -28.73 29.16
CA ILE A 769 -39.90 -29.47 27.91
C ILE A 769 -41.24 -29.80 27.23
N SER A 770 -41.40 -29.39 25.97
CA SER A 770 -42.66 -29.55 25.24
C SER A 770 -42.89 -30.95 24.65
N GLY A 771 -41.83 -31.63 24.20
CA GLY A 771 -41.89 -32.96 23.59
C GLY A 771 -41.45 -34.10 24.51
N ASP A 772 -41.08 -35.23 23.88
CA ASP A 772 -40.61 -36.43 24.55
C ASP A 772 -39.19 -36.25 25.10
N THR A 773 -38.83 -36.99 26.16
CA THR A 773 -37.48 -36.99 26.73
C THR A 773 -36.85 -38.37 26.74
N VAL A 774 -35.55 -38.43 26.44
CA VAL A 774 -34.73 -39.65 26.55
C VAL A 774 -33.50 -39.37 27.41
N THR A 775 -33.36 -40.16 28.48
CA THR A 775 -32.22 -40.07 29.41
C THR A 775 -31.33 -41.30 29.31
N ASP A 776 -30.05 -41.11 29.00
CA ASP A 776 -29.01 -42.14 28.93
C ASP A 776 -27.75 -41.68 29.70
N GLY A 777 -27.72 -41.90 31.01
CA GLY A 777 -26.61 -41.47 31.87
C GLY A 777 -26.54 -39.96 32.14
N GLY A 778 -27.40 -39.14 31.50
CA GLY A 778 -27.56 -37.70 31.76
C GLY A 778 -28.63 -37.39 32.82
N SER A 779 -29.07 -36.13 32.87
CA SER A 779 -30.12 -35.68 33.80
C SER A 779 -30.93 -34.47 33.32
N PHE A 780 -32.18 -34.40 33.77
CA PHE A 780 -32.99 -33.19 33.81
C PHE A 780 -33.21 -32.84 35.29
N ASP A 781 -32.61 -31.75 35.76
CA ASP A 781 -32.50 -31.41 37.18
C ASP A 781 -33.33 -30.16 37.55
N GLY A 782 -33.75 -30.09 38.82
CA GLY A 782 -34.50 -28.96 39.39
C GLY A 782 -36.03 -29.15 39.39
N ASP A 783 -36.77 -28.07 39.23
CA ASP A 783 -38.22 -28.10 39.03
C ASP A 783 -38.53 -28.34 37.55
N VAL A 784 -38.84 -29.58 37.19
CA VAL A 784 -38.93 -30.04 35.79
C VAL A 784 -40.38 -30.43 35.42
N ALA A 785 -40.90 -29.82 34.36
CA ALA A 785 -42.18 -30.16 33.74
C ALA A 785 -41.97 -30.66 32.30
N ILE A 786 -42.33 -31.92 32.04
CA ILE A 786 -42.26 -32.57 30.73
C ILE A 786 -43.68 -32.82 30.23
N ALA A 787 -44.01 -32.33 29.03
CA ALA A 787 -45.33 -32.52 28.44
C ALA A 787 -45.46 -33.83 27.65
N GLY A 788 -44.39 -34.34 27.05
CA GLY A 788 -44.35 -35.61 26.32
C GLY A 788 -44.04 -36.83 27.18
N ALA A 789 -43.72 -37.95 26.53
CA ALA A 789 -43.30 -39.19 27.19
C ALA A 789 -41.86 -39.09 27.70
N SER A 790 -41.59 -39.62 28.90
CA SER A 790 -40.25 -39.65 29.50
C SER A 790 -39.69 -41.07 29.54
N THR A 791 -38.60 -41.32 28.83
CA THR A 791 -37.91 -42.61 28.75
C THR A 791 -36.53 -42.54 29.37
N VAL A 792 -36.19 -43.48 30.25
CA VAL A 792 -34.84 -43.64 30.82
C VAL A 792 -34.25 -44.94 30.27
N SER A 793 -33.30 -44.84 29.32
CA SER A 793 -32.62 -46.01 28.76
C SER A 793 -31.56 -46.56 29.73
N ARG A 794 -30.84 -45.66 30.41
CA ARG A 794 -29.83 -45.98 31.42
C ARG A 794 -29.77 -44.87 32.47
N PRO A 795 -29.89 -45.17 33.77
CA PRO A 795 -29.68 -44.16 34.82
C PRO A 795 -28.20 -43.78 34.89
N ARG A 796 -27.92 -42.59 35.45
CA ARG A 796 -26.55 -42.13 35.71
C ARG A 796 -25.78 -43.11 36.61
N GLN A 797 -24.60 -43.57 36.18
CA GLN A 797 -23.82 -44.60 36.86
C GLN A 797 -22.41 -44.13 37.26
N ARG A 798 -21.88 -44.77 38.31
CA ARG A 798 -20.48 -44.69 38.72
C ARG A 798 -20.02 -46.07 39.19
N ASP A 799 -19.40 -46.80 38.29
CA ASP A 799 -19.02 -48.19 38.50
C ASP A 799 -17.51 -48.37 38.49
N SER A 800 -17.01 -49.37 39.21
CA SER A 800 -15.59 -49.72 39.14
C SER A 800 -15.29 -50.55 37.90
N VAL A 801 -14.20 -50.23 37.19
CA VAL A 801 -13.70 -51.04 36.07
C VAL A 801 -13.20 -52.38 36.59
N THR A 802 -13.86 -53.46 36.18
CA THR A 802 -13.51 -54.83 36.57
C THR A 802 -12.87 -55.56 35.40
N ILE A 803 -11.58 -55.90 35.52
CA ILE A 803 -10.92 -56.81 34.58
C ILE A 803 -11.01 -58.23 35.13
N GLY A 804 -12.12 -58.94 34.86
CA GLY A 804 -12.30 -60.33 35.27
C GLY A 804 -13.75 -60.86 35.28
N ASN A 805 -14.01 -61.74 34.30
CA ASN A 805 -15.05 -62.77 34.12
C ASN A 805 -16.54 -62.38 33.96
N HIS A 806 -17.02 -62.52 32.72
CA HIS A 806 -18.16 -63.41 32.46
C HIS A 806 -17.76 -64.40 31.37
N LEU A 807 -17.76 -65.69 31.74
CA LEU A 807 -18.00 -66.78 30.80
C LEU A 807 -19.31 -66.47 30.05
N GLY A 808 -19.37 -66.82 28.77
CA GLY A 808 -20.61 -66.77 28.01
C GLY A 808 -21.75 -67.51 28.74
N LEU A 809 -22.98 -67.07 28.43
CA LEU A 809 -24.29 -67.55 28.89
C LEU A 809 -24.88 -66.76 30.08
N THR A 810 -25.75 -65.77 29.78
CA THR A 810 -27.21 -65.79 30.04
C THR A 810 -27.81 -64.37 30.00
N SER A 811 -28.68 -64.11 29.02
CA SER A 811 -29.90 -63.27 29.13
C SER A 811 -30.58 -63.12 27.75
N TRP A 812 -30.97 -64.28 27.19
CA TRP A 812 -32.28 -64.37 26.56
C TRP A 812 -33.28 -64.53 27.72
N LEU A 813 -34.40 -63.82 27.68
CA LEU A 813 -35.43 -63.69 28.74
C LEU A 813 -35.07 -62.63 29.79
N TRP A 814 -35.44 -61.37 29.57
CA TRP A 814 -36.61 -60.71 30.17
C TRP A 814 -37.09 -59.61 29.20
N ARG A 815 -38.41 -59.58 28.95
CA ARG A 815 -39.12 -58.59 28.13
C ARG A 815 -39.26 -57.27 28.87
#